data_AF-A0A1G1MJH9-F1
#
_entry.id   AF-A0A1G1MJH9-F1
#
_cell.length_a   1.000
_cell.length_b   1.000
_cell.length_c   1.000
_cell.angle_alpha   90.00
_cell.angle_beta   90.00
_cell.angle_gamma   90.00
#
_symmetry.space_group_name_H-M   'P 1'
#
loop_
_entity.id
_entity.type
_entity.pdbx_description
1 polymer ?
#
loop_
_entity_poly.entity_id
_entity_poly.type
_entity_poly.pdbx_seq_one_letter_code
_entity_poly.pdbx_strand_id
1 'polypeptide(L)'
;MPRESWTLVVDGEAPNWVSADERGAGLLQHLSGTPSAFSQLVSRYASQYGLETGRAWVHVHAFVSEAIRHGIVSPAPSERPPYLGRAAHLTLSRLREAWLHTNNSCNLACRHCLVSSSPRGEQGLPTDVWRDLIGQIAALGVDRFYITGGEPFVRTDLPELVRLIADIHDVELIILTNATLVTSNPHLLDALDRKLVKFQVSIDGSTPQINDPIRGSGSWQAAVDGMRTLARHGFEVTLTTVVTSSNLDDLPNVTRLAASCGVRSQHLMWMHKRGRIIEYSTKPQATSTKSSVFPGTEELVEAVRAVKREADARGVALDNAASFELRANAPPHTKFDLGNAGWQSLCVYADGQVYPSAAFANHKPLWCGDATNGMTLEQIWHNSPVLQQIREASVIRKAQASGDCLRYLTGGGDVEHSYFFSGKFLGDDPYYPLYQAMLLDAMDALTSRKAALVNRRSGYDAPRIYHAMGDGAVVCGTTEVGAEDVEVAFLHSNCVLSFDVEKPRKLVQQFYGQAAEQPQAELCCPTKYDPEEVGHIPQEVLDRFYGCGSPVRAAAPQSGEVYVDLGSGAGIDCFIAAKRVGPTGRVFGVDMTDQMLAVARESQGKVADALGYDVVEFRKGFLEEVPVEAQRADVVTSNCVINLSPDKPKVFAELWRILKNHGRAVISDIVSDREVPPRLKVNERLWGECIVGALTEAQFLAMLEQAGFYGLSILKKAFWKAIEGYMFYAVTVEGFKFEKTQGCAYLGHTAIYRGPFKAVLDEEGHLFPRDVAISVCTDTAAKLSYPPYAGLFTVVEPNSSVKDMALAACPSTNVTGGGACCPSSNGQGCG
;
A
#
# COMPACT_ATOMS: atom_id res chain seq x y z
N MET A 1 -3.87 4.67 -19.61
CA MET A 1 -3.47 3.30 -19.99
C MET A 1 -4.60 2.35 -19.63
N PRO A 2 -5.45 1.95 -20.60
CA PRO A 2 -6.57 1.06 -20.33
C PRO A 2 -6.10 -0.32 -19.85
N ARG A 3 -6.82 -0.89 -18.88
CA ARG A 3 -6.69 -2.27 -18.36
C ARG A 3 -8.02 -2.99 -18.54
N GLU A 4 -8.14 -4.24 -18.11
CA GLU A 4 -9.38 -5.04 -18.32
C GLU A 4 -10.62 -4.43 -17.65
N SER A 5 -10.49 -3.82 -16.47
CA SER A 5 -11.62 -3.31 -15.67
C SER A 5 -11.46 -1.86 -15.16
N TRP A 6 -10.34 -1.21 -15.45
CA TRP A 6 -10.03 0.16 -15.05
C TRP A 6 -9.06 0.80 -16.03
N THR A 7 -8.81 2.09 -15.89
CA THR A 7 -7.77 2.82 -16.61
C THR A 7 -6.80 3.44 -15.63
N LEU A 8 -5.51 3.21 -15.84
CA LEU A 8 -4.44 3.91 -15.12
C LEU A 8 -4.19 5.26 -15.80
N VAL A 9 -4.31 6.35 -15.04
CA VAL A 9 -3.98 7.71 -15.48
C VAL A 9 -2.71 8.12 -14.77
N VAL A 10 -1.65 8.39 -15.54
CA VAL A 10 -0.29 8.61 -15.02
C VAL A 10 0.20 9.97 -15.47
N ASP A 11 0.65 10.76 -14.52
CA ASP A 11 1.45 11.96 -14.75
C ASP A 11 2.94 11.60 -14.72
N GLY A 12 3.52 11.38 -15.90
CA GLY A 12 4.90 10.93 -16.00
C GLY A 12 5.95 12.01 -15.74
N GLU A 13 5.60 13.29 -15.80
CA GLU A 13 6.54 14.38 -15.54
C GLU A 13 6.56 14.77 -14.06
N ALA A 14 5.46 14.58 -13.33
CA ALA A 14 5.38 14.73 -11.88
C ALA A 14 4.75 13.46 -11.30
N PRO A 15 5.54 12.39 -11.06
CA PRO A 15 5.07 11.03 -10.80
C PRO A 15 3.90 10.97 -9.83
N ASN A 16 2.71 10.88 -10.39
CA ASN A 16 1.47 10.72 -9.67
C ASN A 16 0.55 9.90 -10.57
N TRP A 17 -0.23 9.01 -9.99
CA TRP A 17 -1.16 8.22 -10.78
C TRP A 17 -2.41 7.88 -9.99
N VAL A 18 -3.48 7.67 -10.73
CA VAL A 18 -4.74 7.15 -10.21
C VAL A 18 -5.24 6.04 -11.12
N SER A 19 -5.96 5.09 -10.53
CA SER A 19 -6.79 4.15 -11.25
C SER A 19 -8.23 4.61 -11.19
N ALA A 20 -8.91 4.66 -12.33
CA ALA A 20 -10.29 5.09 -12.40
C ALA A 20 -11.13 4.12 -13.23
N ASP A 21 -12.44 4.11 -13.00
CA ASP A 21 -13.38 3.50 -13.93
C ASP A 21 -13.39 4.23 -15.29
N GLU A 22 -14.06 3.64 -16.29
CA GLU A 22 -14.11 4.19 -17.65
C GLU A 22 -14.64 5.64 -17.68
N ARG A 23 -15.68 5.94 -16.88
CA ARG A 23 -16.32 7.25 -16.85
C ARG A 23 -15.41 8.31 -16.24
N GLY A 24 -14.70 7.94 -15.17
CA GLY A 24 -13.74 8.79 -14.48
C GLY A 24 -12.50 9.05 -15.35
N ALA A 25 -11.99 8.02 -16.02
CA ALA A 25 -10.89 8.17 -16.95
C ALA A 25 -11.23 9.13 -18.11
N GLY A 26 -12.47 9.04 -18.65
CA GLY A 26 -12.96 9.99 -19.64
C GLY A 26 -13.01 11.44 -19.13
N LEU A 27 -13.44 11.65 -17.87
CA LEU A 27 -13.41 12.97 -17.24
C LEU A 27 -11.97 13.52 -17.12
N LEU A 28 -11.02 12.70 -16.66
CA LEU A 28 -9.61 13.11 -16.56
C LEU A 28 -9.01 13.44 -17.94
N GLN A 29 -9.35 12.67 -18.97
CA GLN A 29 -8.89 12.94 -20.33
C GLN A 29 -9.35 14.32 -20.84
N HIS A 30 -10.56 14.76 -20.49
CA HIS A 30 -11.05 16.10 -20.84
C HIS A 30 -10.37 17.24 -20.07
N LEU A 31 -9.86 16.96 -18.88
CA LEU A 31 -9.12 17.94 -18.06
C LEU A 31 -7.65 18.06 -18.46
N SER A 32 -7.12 17.10 -19.23
CA SER A 32 -5.72 17.08 -19.65
C SER A 32 -5.40 18.21 -20.64
N GLY A 33 -4.63 19.19 -20.18
CA GLY A 33 -4.01 20.22 -21.04
C GLY A 33 -4.91 21.39 -21.45
N THR A 34 -6.21 21.37 -21.10
CA THR A 34 -7.14 22.47 -21.40
C THR A 34 -7.94 22.87 -20.16
N PRO A 35 -7.78 24.11 -19.66
CA PRO A 35 -8.66 24.67 -18.64
C PRO A 35 -10.10 24.58 -19.13
N SER A 36 -10.94 23.88 -18.37
CA SER A 36 -12.34 23.66 -18.72
C SER A 36 -13.21 24.16 -17.59
N ALA A 37 -14.23 24.95 -17.92
CA ALA A 37 -15.18 25.39 -16.92
C ALA A 37 -15.96 24.18 -16.37
N PHE A 38 -16.18 24.14 -15.06
CA PHE A 38 -16.90 23.03 -14.41
C PHE A 38 -18.28 22.75 -15.06
N SER A 39 -19.03 23.81 -15.43
CA SER A 39 -20.32 23.69 -16.12
C SER A 39 -20.23 23.05 -17.51
N GLN A 40 -19.11 23.21 -18.21
CA GLN A 40 -18.87 22.56 -19.50
C GLN A 40 -18.58 21.07 -19.32
N LEU A 41 -17.84 20.69 -18.26
CA LEU A 41 -17.65 19.29 -17.90
C LEU A 41 -18.99 18.62 -17.61
N VAL A 42 -19.83 19.24 -16.78
CA VAL A 42 -21.15 18.71 -16.42
C VAL A 42 -22.01 18.53 -17.66
N SER A 43 -22.14 19.55 -18.52
CA SER A 43 -22.94 19.48 -19.74
C SER A 43 -22.45 18.39 -20.71
N ARG A 44 -21.13 18.25 -20.87
CA ARG A 44 -20.54 17.21 -21.74
C ARG A 44 -20.79 15.82 -21.17
N TYR A 45 -20.53 15.63 -19.88
CA TYR A 45 -20.75 14.36 -19.19
C TYR A 45 -22.24 13.95 -19.23
N ALA A 46 -23.15 14.89 -19.00
CA ALA A 46 -24.59 14.68 -19.12
C ALA A 46 -24.98 14.19 -20.53
N SER A 47 -24.49 14.88 -21.57
CA SER A 47 -24.76 14.52 -22.96
C SER A 47 -24.17 13.16 -23.35
N GLN A 48 -22.93 12.89 -22.96
CA GLN A 48 -22.22 11.65 -23.31
C GLN A 48 -22.87 10.41 -22.72
N TYR A 49 -23.36 10.48 -21.48
CA TYR A 49 -23.93 9.34 -20.76
C TYR A 49 -25.46 9.37 -20.66
N GLY A 50 -26.12 10.34 -21.32
CA GLY A 50 -27.59 10.46 -21.31
C GLY A 50 -28.17 10.72 -19.91
N LEU A 51 -27.49 11.51 -19.09
CA LEU A 51 -27.88 11.78 -17.70
C LEU A 51 -28.59 13.13 -17.57
N GLU A 52 -29.51 13.22 -16.62
CA GLU A 52 -30.05 14.51 -16.18
C GLU A 52 -28.95 15.40 -15.58
N THR A 53 -29.08 16.71 -15.77
CA THR A 53 -28.06 17.69 -15.34
C THR A 53 -27.74 17.60 -13.85
N GLY A 54 -28.72 17.30 -12.99
CA GLY A 54 -28.51 17.16 -11.55
C GLY A 54 -27.58 15.98 -11.20
N ARG A 55 -27.88 14.80 -11.75
CA ARG A 55 -27.04 13.61 -11.61
C ARG A 55 -25.66 13.78 -12.22
N ALA A 56 -25.59 14.37 -13.41
CA ALA A 56 -24.31 14.69 -14.02
C ALA A 56 -23.47 15.64 -13.15
N TRP A 57 -24.11 16.64 -12.52
CA TRP A 57 -23.43 17.54 -11.59
C TRP A 57 -22.86 16.79 -10.40
N VAL A 58 -23.64 15.93 -9.74
CA VAL A 58 -23.19 15.12 -8.58
C VAL A 58 -22.01 14.25 -8.98
N HIS A 59 -22.10 13.54 -10.10
CA HIS A 59 -21.04 12.64 -10.59
C HIS A 59 -19.73 13.39 -10.86
N VAL A 60 -19.81 14.48 -11.62
CA VAL A 60 -18.63 15.29 -11.97
C VAL A 60 -18.06 15.96 -10.72
N HIS A 61 -18.91 16.49 -9.85
CA HIS A 61 -18.47 17.13 -8.61
C HIS A 61 -17.73 16.16 -7.70
N ALA A 62 -18.31 14.98 -7.44
CA ALA A 62 -17.71 13.95 -6.58
C ALA A 62 -16.34 13.52 -7.13
N PHE A 63 -16.30 13.14 -8.41
CA PHE A 63 -15.09 12.63 -9.05
C PHE A 63 -13.99 13.70 -9.18
N VAL A 64 -14.32 14.91 -9.64
CA VAL A 64 -13.32 15.98 -9.79
C VAL A 64 -12.79 16.44 -8.45
N SER A 65 -13.65 16.52 -7.42
CA SER A 65 -13.21 16.84 -6.06
C SER A 65 -12.24 15.80 -5.52
N GLU A 66 -12.48 14.51 -5.80
CA GLU A 66 -11.57 13.43 -5.45
C GLU A 66 -10.24 13.52 -6.21
N ALA A 67 -10.30 13.75 -7.52
CA ALA A 67 -9.10 13.94 -8.35
C ALA A 67 -8.25 15.15 -7.91
N ILE A 68 -8.89 16.23 -7.45
CA ILE A 68 -8.20 17.39 -6.87
C ILE A 68 -7.51 17.01 -5.55
N ARG A 69 -8.19 16.26 -4.67
CA ARG A 69 -7.61 15.80 -3.39
C ARG A 69 -6.37 14.93 -3.60
N HIS A 70 -6.36 14.08 -4.64
CA HIS A 70 -5.20 13.26 -4.97
C HIS A 70 -4.15 13.98 -5.82
N GLY A 71 -4.31 15.28 -6.09
CA GLY A 71 -3.33 16.08 -6.83
C GLY A 71 -3.12 15.68 -8.29
N ILE A 72 -4.03 14.89 -8.88
CA ILE A 72 -3.98 14.54 -10.31
C ILE A 72 -4.71 15.59 -11.18
N VAL A 73 -5.55 16.41 -10.55
CA VAL A 73 -6.19 17.59 -11.15
C VAL A 73 -5.90 18.80 -10.25
N SER A 74 -5.71 19.97 -10.85
CA SER A 74 -5.53 21.23 -10.11
C SER A 74 -6.60 22.24 -10.50
N PRO A 75 -7.16 23.01 -9.55
CA PRO A 75 -8.10 24.10 -9.85
C PRO A 75 -7.43 25.30 -10.53
N ALA A 76 -6.09 25.40 -10.45
CA ALA A 76 -5.30 26.44 -11.09
C ALA A 76 -4.25 25.81 -12.05
N PRO A 77 -3.84 26.52 -13.11
CA PRO A 77 -2.71 26.09 -13.93
C PRO A 77 -1.48 25.87 -13.04
N SER A 78 -0.86 24.69 -13.15
CA SER A 78 0.39 24.37 -12.46
C SER A 78 1.54 24.59 -13.44
N GLU A 79 2.46 25.49 -13.10
CA GLU A 79 3.77 25.54 -13.72
C GLU A 79 4.65 24.47 -13.08
N ARG A 80 5.42 23.77 -13.91
CA ARG A 80 6.33 22.72 -13.46
C ARG A 80 7.75 23.11 -13.81
N PRO A 81 8.63 23.34 -12.82
CA PRO A 81 10.03 23.52 -13.12
C PRO A 81 10.58 22.24 -13.76
N PRO A 82 11.46 22.36 -14.76
CA PRO A 82 12.08 21.19 -15.37
C PRO A 82 12.95 20.47 -14.34
N TYR A 83 12.86 19.14 -14.31
CA TYR A 83 13.75 18.34 -13.49
C TYR A 83 15.15 18.32 -14.11
N LEU A 84 16.14 18.91 -13.42
CA LEU A 84 17.51 19.06 -13.91
C LEU A 84 18.37 17.78 -13.70
N GLY A 85 17.83 16.81 -12.98
CA GLY A 85 18.47 15.55 -12.63
C GLY A 85 18.91 15.48 -11.17
N ARG A 86 19.11 14.26 -10.66
CA ARG A 86 19.27 13.99 -9.22
C ARG A 86 20.37 14.80 -8.52
N ALA A 87 21.49 15.09 -9.20
CA ALA A 87 22.59 15.87 -8.62
C ALA A 87 22.22 17.31 -8.26
N ALA A 88 21.17 17.89 -8.86
CA ALA A 88 20.70 19.23 -8.52
C ALA A 88 19.83 19.25 -7.25
N HIS A 89 19.30 18.10 -6.82
CA HIS A 89 18.35 17.98 -5.72
C HIS A 89 18.91 17.23 -4.51
N LEU A 90 20.05 16.54 -4.66
CA LEU A 90 20.62 15.67 -3.64
C LEU A 90 21.98 16.18 -3.17
N THR A 91 22.26 15.94 -1.90
CA THR A 91 23.57 16.23 -1.29
C THR A 91 24.14 14.94 -0.67
N LEU A 92 25.47 14.87 -0.59
CA LEU A 92 26.14 13.76 0.08
C LEU A 92 26.10 14.00 1.59
N SER A 93 25.07 13.45 2.26
CA SER A 93 24.88 13.58 3.70
C SER A 93 25.44 12.39 4.47
N ARG A 94 25.02 11.16 4.11
CA ARG A 94 25.29 9.94 4.87
C ARG A 94 25.44 8.72 3.96
N LEU A 95 26.43 7.86 4.26
CA LEU A 95 26.59 6.57 3.56
C LEU A 95 25.67 5.56 4.24
N ARG A 96 24.52 5.20 3.65
CA ARG A 96 23.56 4.30 4.30
C ARG A 96 23.96 2.83 4.22
N GLU A 97 24.59 2.42 3.14
CA GLU A 97 24.92 1.03 2.85
C GLU A 97 26.42 0.84 2.57
N ALA A 98 26.99 -0.23 3.13
CA ALA A 98 28.37 -0.61 2.84
C ALA A 98 28.51 -2.10 2.55
N TRP A 99 29.08 -2.41 1.39
CA TRP A 99 29.36 -3.77 0.96
C TRP A 99 30.82 -4.12 1.24
N LEU A 100 31.04 -5.16 2.03
CA LEU A 100 32.35 -5.72 2.36
C LEU A 100 32.53 -7.00 1.55
N HIS A 101 33.26 -6.93 0.44
CA HIS A 101 33.65 -8.13 -0.29
C HIS A 101 34.91 -8.71 0.35
N THR A 102 34.72 -9.49 1.40
CA THR A 102 35.77 -9.83 2.37
C THR A 102 36.88 -10.74 1.83
N ASN A 103 36.59 -11.54 0.81
CA ASN A 103 37.51 -12.49 0.19
C ASN A 103 37.03 -12.85 -1.22
N ASN A 104 37.93 -13.29 -2.11
CA ASN A 104 37.55 -13.87 -3.41
C ASN A 104 37.70 -15.40 -3.45
N SER A 105 38.19 -16.00 -2.36
CA SER A 105 38.21 -17.46 -2.15
C SER A 105 36.79 -18.01 -1.97
N CYS A 106 36.46 -19.09 -2.65
CA CYS A 106 35.15 -19.74 -2.55
C CYS A 106 35.34 -21.25 -2.65
N ASN A 107 34.58 -22.05 -1.90
CA ASN A 107 34.60 -23.51 -2.07
C ASN A 107 33.90 -23.98 -3.36
N LEU A 108 33.24 -23.09 -4.10
CA LEU A 108 32.56 -23.36 -5.37
C LEU A 108 33.17 -22.56 -6.54
N ALA A 109 32.79 -22.94 -7.76
CA ALA A 109 33.16 -22.23 -9.00
C ALA A 109 31.94 -22.05 -9.92
N CYS A 110 30.86 -21.44 -9.38
CA CYS A 110 29.57 -21.27 -10.08
C CYS A 110 29.72 -20.63 -11.47
N ARG A 111 29.03 -21.18 -12.48
CA ARG A 111 29.16 -20.78 -13.89
C ARG A 111 28.79 -19.32 -14.17
N HIS A 112 27.89 -18.73 -13.39
CA HIS A 112 27.43 -17.34 -13.56
C HIS A 112 28.14 -16.33 -12.65
N CYS A 113 29.07 -16.78 -11.80
CA CYS A 113 29.64 -15.95 -10.74
C CYS A 113 30.18 -14.61 -11.28
N LEU A 114 29.64 -13.52 -10.71
CA LEU A 114 29.85 -12.15 -11.15
C LEU A 114 31.32 -11.70 -11.09
N VAL A 115 32.01 -12.05 -9.99
CA VAL A 115 33.41 -11.71 -9.73
C VAL A 115 34.37 -12.89 -9.95
N SER A 116 33.87 -14.00 -10.51
CA SER A 116 34.65 -15.20 -10.84
C SER A 116 35.38 -15.86 -9.66
N SER A 117 34.84 -15.78 -8.44
CA SER A 117 35.41 -16.40 -7.23
C SER A 117 35.61 -17.92 -7.38
N SER A 118 36.62 -18.47 -6.71
CA SER A 118 36.97 -19.89 -6.83
C SER A 118 37.79 -20.38 -5.64
N PRO A 119 38.06 -21.70 -5.51
CA PRO A 119 38.90 -22.23 -4.42
C PRO A 119 40.34 -21.70 -4.44
N ARG A 120 40.77 -21.14 -5.57
CA ARG A 120 42.10 -20.51 -5.73
C ARG A 120 42.05 -18.98 -5.61
N GLY A 121 40.90 -18.43 -5.26
CA GLY A 121 40.74 -16.99 -5.06
C GLY A 121 41.47 -16.50 -3.82
N GLU A 122 41.69 -15.19 -3.78
CA GLU A 122 42.41 -14.51 -2.70
C GLU A 122 41.66 -14.61 -1.37
N GLN A 123 42.42 -14.77 -0.28
CA GLN A 123 41.88 -14.89 1.08
C GLN A 123 41.34 -13.55 1.63
N GLY A 124 41.71 -12.44 0.99
CA GLY A 124 41.31 -11.08 1.35
C GLY A 124 42.17 -10.46 2.45
N LEU A 125 41.81 -9.24 2.85
CA LEU A 125 42.52 -8.49 3.88
C LEU A 125 42.45 -9.18 5.26
N PRO A 126 43.47 -8.97 6.13
CA PRO A 126 43.42 -9.43 7.51
C PRO A 126 42.43 -8.61 8.35
N THR A 127 42.02 -9.16 9.49
CA THR A 127 40.92 -8.66 10.34
C THR A 127 41.19 -7.28 10.93
N ASP A 128 42.44 -6.95 11.24
CA ASP A 128 42.87 -5.65 11.74
C ASP A 128 42.63 -4.54 10.71
N VAL A 129 42.93 -4.81 9.44
CA VAL A 129 42.63 -3.87 8.34
C VAL A 129 41.11 -3.70 8.16
N TRP A 130 40.34 -4.78 8.25
CA TRP A 130 38.88 -4.69 8.19
C TRP A 130 38.30 -3.89 9.36
N ARG A 131 38.88 -3.98 10.56
CA ARG A 131 38.47 -3.17 11.73
C ARG A 131 38.59 -1.68 11.44
N ASP A 132 39.70 -1.25 10.86
CA ASP A 132 39.92 0.15 10.51
C ASP A 132 38.94 0.61 9.43
N LEU A 133 38.69 -0.22 8.42
CA LEU A 133 37.73 0.07 7.35
C LEU A 133 36.29 0.15 7.86
N ILE A 134 35.86 -0.79 8.72
CA ILE A 134 34.54 -0.79 9.36
C ILE A 134 34.38 0.47 10.23
N GLY A 135 35.42 0.87 10.96
CA GLY A 135 35.42 2.11 11.73
C GLY A 135 35.25 3.36 10.87
N GLN A 136 35.96 3.43 9.72
CA GLN A 136 35.78 4.51 8.75
C GLN A 136 34.36 4.53 8.16
N ILE A 137 33.79 3.38 7.83
CA ILE A 137 32.41 3.27 7.32
C ILE A 137 31.39 3.71 8.38
N ALA A 138 31.58 3.30 9.64
CA ALA A 138 30.72 3.70 10.75
C ALA A 138 30.73 5.23 10.94
N ALA A 139 31.89 5.87 10.80
CA ALA A 139 32.03 7.33 10.88
C ALA A 139 31.27 8.08 9.76
N LEU A 140 31.04 7.43 8.61
CA LEU A 140 30.20 7.96 7.52
C LEU A 140 28.68 7.76 7.75
N GLY A 141 28.31 7.15 8.87
CA GLY A 141 26.93 6.94 9.28
C GLY A 141 26.25 5.79 8.55
N VAL A 142 26.87 4.63 8.44
CA VAL A 142 26.20 3.43 7.90
C VAL A 142 24.95 3.02 8.70
N ASP A 143 23.90 2.59 7.99
CA ASP A 143 22.70 1.95 8.55
C ASP A 143 22.74 0.43 8.33
N ARG A 144 23.43 -0.02 7.28
CA ARG A 144 23.44 -1.42 6.85
C ARG A 144 24.77 -1.87 6.27
N PHE A 145 25.25 -3.00 6.75
CA PHE A 145 26.40 -3.71 6.20
C PHE A 145 25.99 -4.96 5.42
N TYR A 146 26.75 -5.25 4.36
CA TYR A 146 26.68 -6.49 3.63
C TYR A 146 28.04 -7.19 3.68
N ILE A 147 28.11 -8.39 4.25
CA ILE A 147 29.29 -9.25 4.10
C ILE A 147 29.04 -10.17 2.90
N THR A 148 29.92 -10.07 1.92
CA THR A 148 29.94 -10.90 0.72
C THR A 148 31.38 -11.29 0.39
N GLY A 149 31.60 -11.87 -0.78
CA GLY A 149 32.88 -12.39 -1.20
C GLY A 149 32.73 -13.48 -2.23
N GLY A 150 33.67 -14.42 -2.21
CA GLY A 150 33.49 -15.75 -2.76
C GLY A 150 32.55 -16.57 -1.88
N GLU A 151 33.02 -17.04 -0.74
CA GLU A 151 32.19 -17.62 0.32
C GLU A 151 32.66 -17.09 1.69
N PRO A 152 31.83 -16.31 2.42
CA PRO A 152 32.22 -15.77 3.73
C PRO A 152 32.61 -16.84 4.75
N PHE A 153 31.94 -17.99 4.76
CA PHE A 153 32.22 -19.07 5.72
C PHE A 153 33.55 -19.82 5.47
N VAL A 154 34.30 -19.46 4.42
CA VAL A 154 35.70 -19.90 4.25
C VAL A 154 36.63 -19.16 5.21
N ARG A 155 36.25 -17.94 5.65
CA ARG A 155 37.02 -17.15 6.61
C ARG A 155 36.84 -17.69 8.02
N THR A 156 37.95 -18.08 8.65
CA THR A 156 37.95 -18.56 10.04
C THR A 156 37.72 -17.43 11.05
N ASP A 157 37.99 -16.19 10.67
CA ASP A 157 37.84 -14.97 11.46
C ASP A 157 36.49 -14.26 11.24
N LEU A 158 35.54 -14.87 10.50
CA LEU A 158 34.22 -14.28 10.23
C LEU A 158 33.47 -13.84 11.50
N PRO A 159 33.44 -14.60 12.63
CA PRO A 159 32.76 -14.15 13.84
C PRO A 159 33.33 -12.85 14.41
N GLU A 160 34.63 -12.61 14.25
CA GLU A 160 35.26 -11.37 14.71
C GLU A 160 34.79 -10.18 13.86
N LEU A 161 34.69 -10.36 12.54
CA LEU A 161 34.13 -9.34 11.65
C LEU A 161 32.65 -9.04 11.95
N VAL A 162 31.85 -10.08 12.21
CA VAL A 162 30.44 -9.88 12.59
C VAL A 162 30.34 -9.13 13.92
N ARG A 163 31.16 -9.50 14.91
CA ARG A 163 31.19 -8.81 16.20
C ARG A 163 31.57 -7.34 16.06
N LEU A 164 32.57 -7.03 15.23
CA LEU A 164 32.98 -5.66 14.94
C LEU A 164 31.83 -4.78 14.43
N ILE A 165 30.97 -5.36 13.58
CA ILE A 165 29.80 -4.67 13.04
C ILE A 165 28.68 -4.60 14.09
N ALA A 166 28.45 -5.68 14.83
CA ALA A 166 27.41 -5.75 15.86
C ALA A 166 27.68 -4.80 17.05
N ASP A 167 28.93 -4.45 17.30
CA ASP A 167 29.32 -3.45 18.30
C ASP A 167 28.95 -2.00 17.87
N ILE A 168 28.54 -1.79 16.60
CA ILE A 168 28.02 -0.50 16.11
C ILE A 168 26.52 -0.41 16.41
N HIS A 169 26.09 0.69 17.01
CA HIS A 169 24.68 0.90 17.38
C HIS A 169 23.78 1.07 16.14
N ASP A 170 22.56 0.52 16.19
CA ASP A 170 21.49 0.64 15.18
C ASP A 170 21.82 0.19 13.74
N VAL A 171 22.80 -0.72 13.54
CA VAL A 171 23.10 -1.25 12.20
C VAL A 171 22.50 -2.63 11.94
N GLU A 172 22.11 -2.88 10.69
CA GLU A 172 21.70 -4.20 10.20
C GLU A 172 22.87 -4.87 9.46
N LEU A 173 23.08 -6.18 9.67
CA LEU A 173 24.09 -6.95 8.95
C LEU A 173 23.45 -8.07 8.13
N ILE A 174 23.75 -8.10 6.83
CA ILE A 174 23.31 -9.15 5.92
C ILE A 174 24.51 -9.91 5.39
N ILE A 175 24.51 -11.23 5.54
CA ILE A 175 25.57 -12.12 5.05
C ILE A 175 25.06 -12.88 3.82
N LEU A 176 25.74 -12.70 2.69
CA LEU A 176 25.45 -13.41 1.43
C LEU A 176 26.31 -14.67 1.37
N THR A 177 25.69 -15.84 1.31
CA THR A 177 26.38 -17.14 1.38
C THR A 177 25.80 -18.16 0.40
N ASN A 178 26.62 -19.10 -0.06
CA ASN A 178 26.17 -20.31 -0.74
C ASN A 178 25.61 -21.37 0.23
N ALA A 179 25.72 -21.13 1.54
CA ALA A 179 25.25 -21.95 2.67
C ALA A 179 25.85 -23.36 2.80
N THR A 180 26.71 -23.80 1.87
CA THR A 180 27.23 -25.18 1.84
C THR A 180 28.17 -25.53 3.00
N LEU A 181 28.73 -24.51 3.67
CA LEU A 181 29.64 -24.67 4.82
C LEU A 181 28.97 -24.39 6.17
N VAL A 182 27.68 -24.03 6.19
CA VAL A 182 26.98 -23.65 7.42
C VAL A 182 26.84 -24.85 8.36
N THR A 183 26.47 -26.01 7.83
CA THR A 183 26.24 -27.24 8.62
C THR A 183 27.52 -27.78 9.26
N SER A 184 28.68 -27.58 8.64
CA SER A 184 29.97 -27.98 9.20
C SER A 184 30.53 -26.99 10.23
N ASN A 185 29.91 -25.81 10.38
CA ASN A 185 30.37 -24.76 11.28
C ASN A 185 29.26 -24.22 12.21
N PRO A 186 28.50 -25.08 12.92
CA PRO A 186 27.32 -24.65 13.69
C PRO A 186 27.69 -23.71 14.86
N HIS A 187 28.87 -23.88 15.45
CA HIS A 187 29.37 -23.03 16.54
C HIS A 187 29.52 -21.55 16.12
N LEU A 188 29.73 -21.27 14.83
CA LEU A 188 29.81 -19.89 14.34
C LEU A 188 28.44 -19.20 14.45
N LEU A 189 27.34 -19.95 14.35
CA LEU A 189 25.98 -19.42 14.43
C LEU A 189 25.59 -19.01 15.85
N ASP A 190 26.08 -19.73 16.86
CA ASP A 190 25.79 -19.45 18.27
C ASP A 190 26.33 -18.09 18.72
N ALA A 191 27.40 -17.60 18.06
CA ALA A 191 28.03 -16.32 18.34
C ALA A 191 27.31 -15.11 17.70
N LEU A 192 26.34 -15.32 16.82
CA LEU A 192 25.71 -14.24 16.05
C LEU A 192 24.39 -13.79 16.70
N ASP A 193 24.17 -12.47 16.74
CA ASP A 193 22.89 -11.92 17.17
C ASP A 193 21.82 -12.12 16.08
N ARG A 194 20.80 -12.91 16.40
CA ARG A 194 19.69 -13.27 15.51
C ARG A 194 18.80 -12.09 15.14
N LYS A 195 18.83 -10.99 15.90
CA LYS A 195 18.07 -9.77 15.61
C LYS A 195 18.81 -8.87 14.61
N LEU A 196 20.15 -8.88 14.67
CA LEU A 196 21.00 -8.01 13.84
C LEU A 196 21.42 -8.68 12.53
N VAL A 197 21.64 -10.00 12.56
CA VAL A 197 22.20 -10.76 11.43
C VAL A 197 21.11 -11.45 10.62
N LYS A 198 21.14 -11.22 9.32
CA LYS A 198 20.26 -11.84 8.32
C LYS A 198 21.08 -12.56 7.26
N PHE A 199 20.49 -13.58 6.64
CA PHE A 199 21.16 -14.36 5.62
C PHE A 199 20.46 -14.29 4.28
N GLN A 200 21.25 -14.11 3.23
CA GLN A 200 20.81 -14.34 1.86
C GLN A 200 21.50 -15.59 1.33
N VAL A 201 20.71 -16.64 1.10
CA VAL A 201 21.19 -17.96 0.68
C VAL A 201 20.97 -18.15 -0.81
N SER A 202 22.02 -18.55 -1.51
CA SER A 202 22.00 -18.62 -2.97
C SER A 202 21.74 -20.04 -3.50
N ILE A 203 20.61 -20.26 -4.17
CA ILE A 203 20.21 -21.53 -4.82
C ILE A 203 19.60 -21.22 -6.19
N ASP A 204 20.00 -21.94 -7.25
CA ASP A 204 19.52 -21.67 -8.62
C ASP A 204 18.63 -22.76 -9.24
N GLY A 205 18.24 -23.75 -8.45
CA GLY A 205 17.33 -24.80 -8.90
C GLY A 205 16.66 -25.50 -7.72
N SER A 206 15.44 -25.96 -7.92
CA SER A 206 14.62 -26.67 -6.94
C SER A 206 15.10 -28.10 -6.68
N THR A 207 15.96 -28.62 -7.55
CA THR A 207 16.54 -29.97 -7.49
C THR A 207 18.04 -29.96 -7.79
N PRO A 208 18.79 -31.00 -7.39
CA PRO A 208 20.20 -31.16 -7.76
C PRO A 208 20.44 -31.14 -9.27
N GLN A 209 19.52 -31.71 -10.06
CA GLN A 209 19.65 -31.80 -11.51
C GLN A 209 19.67 -30.43 -12.21
N ILE A 210 19.07 -29.41 -11.58
CA ILE A 210 19.00 -28.05 -12.12
C ILE A 210 20.08 -27.16 -11.48
N ASN A 211 20.27 -27.27 -10.16
CA ASN A 211 21.21 -26.42 -9.43
C ASN A 211 22.69 -26.83 -9.63
N ASP A 212 23.02 -28.11 -9.53
CA ASP A 212 24.41 -28.57 -9.51
C ASP A 212 25.16 -28.32 -10.83
N PRO A 213 24.52 -28.40 -12.02
CA PRO A 213 25.17 -27.96 -13.26
C PRO A 213 25.62 -26.49 -13.24
N ILE A 214 24.96 -25.65 -12.45
CA ILE A 214 25.27 -24.22 -12.31
C ILE A 214 26.33 -23.99 -11.23
N ARG A 215 26.15 -24.59 -10.05
CA ARG A 215 26.92 -24.27 -8.83
C ARG A 215 28.02 -25.28 -8.48
N GLY A 216 27.93 -26.51 -8.98
CA GLY A 216 28.85 -27.60 -8.68
C GLY A 216 28.13 -28.82 -8.07
N SER A 217 28.72 -30.00 -8.25
CA SER A 217 28.14 -31.26 -7.75
C SER A 217 28.01 -31.27 -6.23
N GLY A 218 26.84 -31.72 -5.72
CA GLY A 218 26.53 -31.81 -4.30
C GLY A 218 26.16 -30.48 -3.64
N SER A 219 26.23 -29.36 -4.38
CA SER A 219 25.97 -28.03 -3.83
C SER A 219 24.51 -27.82 -3.44
N TRP A 220 23.55 -28.41 -4.17
CA TRP A 220 22.13 -28.28 -3.84
C TRP A 220 21.81 -28.82 -2.45
N GLN A 221 22.24 -30.06 -2.16
CA GLN A 221 21.93 -30.71 -0.88
C GLN A 221 22.56 -29.93 0.28
N ALA A 222 23.84 -29.56 0.14
CA ALA A 222 24.56 -28.80 1.16
C ALA A 222 23.93 -27.41 1.41
N ALA A 223 23.52 -26.70 0.35
CA ALA A 223 22.88 -25.39 0.48
C ALA A 223 21.49 -25.50 1.14
N VAL A 224 20.67 -26.50 0.77
CA VAL A 224 19.36 -26.75 1.39
C VAL A 224 19.50 -27.10 2.87
N ASP A 225 20.47 -27.94 3.23
CA ASP A 225 20.72 -28.30 4.63
C ASP A 225 21.25 -27.11 5.44
N GLY A 226 22.12 -26.29 4.85
CA GLY A 226 22.60 -25.03 5.43
C GLY A 226 21.46 -24.04 5.66
N MET A 227 20.60 -23.84 4.67
CA MET A 227 19.42 -22.97 4.74
C MET A 227 18.46 -23.40 5.85
N ARG A 228 18.13 -24.71 5.92
CA ARG A 228 17.30 -25.27 7.00
C ARG A 228 17.97 -25.09 8.37
N THR A 229 19.29 -25.20 8.43
CA THR A 229 20.04 -25.00 9.68
C THR A 229 19.91 -23.56 10.15
N LEU A 230 20.11 -22.57 9.26
CA LEU A 230 19.91 -21.15 9.59
C LEU A 230 18.48 -20.87 10.08
N ALA A 231 17.47 -21.38 9.37
CA ALA A 231 16.06 -21.20 9.74
C ALA A 231 15.75 -21.83 11.11
N ARG A 232 16.24 -23.05 11.40
CA ARG A 232 16.06 -23.71 12.72
C ARG A 232 16.75 -22.96 13.85
N HIS A 233 17.85 -22.26 13.59
CA HIS A 233 18.54 -21.42 14.58
C HIS A 233 17.86 -20.05 14.78
N GLY A 234 16.77 -19.76 14.05
CA GLY A 234 15.94 -18.58 14.22
C GLY A 234 16.38 -17.35 13.44
N PHE A 235 17.29 -17.49 12.46
CA PHE A 235 17.69 -16.38 11.59
C PHE A 235 16.66 -16.09 10.51
N GLU A 236 16.55 -14.81 10.11
CA GLU A 236 15.83 -14.42 8.90
C GLU A 236 16.65 -14.81 7.67
N VAL A 237 16.02 -15.58 6.78
CA VAL A 237 16.65 -16.10 5.58
C VAL A 237 15.84 -15.69 4.36
N THR A 238 16.54 -15.10 3.38
CA THR A 238 16.05 -14.86 2.02
C THR A 238 16.71 -15.87 1.07
N LEU A 239 15.94 -16.53 0.22
CA LEU A 239 16.48 -17.35 -0.87
C LEU A 239 16.68 -16.49 -2.11
N THR A 240 17.90 -16.43 -2.64
CA THR A 240 18.21 -15.73 -3.89
C THR A 240 18.53 -16.71 -5.02
N THR A 241 17.93 -16.46 -6.18
CA THR A 241 18.14 -17.25 -7.40
C THR A 241 18.60 -16.34 -8.53
N VAL A 242 19.74 -16.67 -9.15
CA VAL A 242 20.16 -16.02 -10.40
C VAL A 242 19.35 -16.62 -11.55
N VAL A 243 18.65 -15.76 -12.28
CA VAL A 243 17.73 -16.20 -13.35
C VAL A 243 18.48 -16.37 -14.66
N THR A 244 18.35 -17.56 -15.26
CA THR A 244 18.97 -17.98 -16.51
C THR A 244 17.95 -18.66 -17.40
N SER A 245 18.23 -18.79 -18.70
CA SER A 245 17.34 -19.55 -19.60
C SER A 245 17.15 -21.02 -19.18
N SER A 246 18.12 -21.59 -18.44
CA SER A 246 18.11 -23.00 -18.03
C SER A 246 17.30 -23.31 -16.77
N ASN A 247 16.99 -22.31 -15.93
CA ASN A 247 16.23 -22.52 -14.69
C ASN A 247 14.91 -21.73 -14.66
N LEU A 248 14.57 -21.03 -15.73
CA LEU A 248 13.40 -20.14 -15.80
C LEU A 248 12.08 -20.87 -15.46
N ASP A 249 11.86 -22.04 -16.05
CA ASP A 249 10.63 -22.83 -15.86
C ASP A 249 10.54 -23.45 -14.45
N ASP A 250 11.68 -23.51 -13.75
CA ASP A 250 11.80 -24.12 -12.42
C ASP A 250 11.60 -23.11 -11.28
N LEU A 251 11.60 -21.80 -11.57
CA LEU A 251 11.51 -20.75 -10.55
C LEU A 251 10.32 -20.93 -9.58
N PRO A 252 9.09 -21.31 -10.00
CA PRO A 252 8.01 -21.58 -9.07
C PRO A 252 8.28 -22.77 -8.14
N ASN A 253 9.03 -23.80 -8.58
CA ASN A 253 9.45 -24.89 -7.69
C ASN A 253 10.47 -24.43 -6.67
N VAL A 254 11.32 -23.46 -7.00
CA VAL A 254 12.23 -22.83 -6.03
C VAL A 254 11.44 -22.13 -4.93
N THR A 255 10.32 -21.47 -5.26
CA THR A 255 9.39 -20.91 -4.26
C THR A 255 8.81 -21.98 -3.35
N ARG A 256 8.43 -23.14 -3.92
CA ARG A 256 7.98 -24.31 -3.13
C ARG A 256 9.06 -24.80 -2.17
N LEU A 257 10.30 -24.90 -2.66
CA LEU A 257 11.45 -25.30 -1.86
C LEU A 257 11.69 -24.31 -0.72
N ALA A 258 11.68 -23.01 -0.98
CA ALA A 258 11.81 -21.94 0.02
C ALA A 258 10.79 -22.12 1.16
N ALA A 259 9.50 -22.21 0.80
CA ALA A 259 8.41 -22.42 1.77
C ALA A 259 8.63 -23.69 2.61
N SER A 260 9.03 -24.80 1.98
CA SER A 260 9.29 -26.07 2.69
C SER A 260 10.48 -26.02 3.65
N CYS A 261 11.37 -25.04 3.51
CA CYS A 261 12.55 -24.87 4.35
C CYS A 261 12.37 -23.79 5.43
N GLY A 262 11.18 -23.19 5.55
CA GLY A 262 10.91 -22.11 6.51
C GLY A 262 11.46 -20.75 6.09
N VAL A 263 11.82 -20.57 4.82
CA VAL A 263 12.23 -19.29 4.24
C VAL A 263 11.01 -18.41 4.02
N ARG A 264 11.14 -17.10 4.32
CA ARG A 264 10.03 -16.14 4.26
C ARG A 264 9.99 -15.31 2.98
N SER A 265 11.13 -15.17 2.31
CA SER A 265 11.28 -14.32 1.13
C SER A 265 12.13 -14.98 0.05
N GLN A 266 11.80 -14.66 -1.20
CA GLN A 266 12.55 -15.05 -2.37
C GLN A 266 12.91 -13.81 -3.20
N HIS A 267 14.18 -13.73 -3.58
CA HIS A 267 14.72 -12.72 -4.48
C HIS A 267 15.16 -13.35 -5.81
N LEU A 268 14.64 -12.82 -6.91
CA LEU A 268 15.08 -13.18 -8.26
C LEU A 268 16.12 -12.15 -8.71
N MET A 269 17.36 -12.60 -8.86
CA MET A 269 18.47 -11.76 -9.32
C MET A 269 18.58 -11.86 -10.84
N TRP A 270 18.42 -10.72 -11.52
CA TRP A 270 18.65 -10.64 -12.96
C TRP A 270 20.15 -10.76 -13.25
N MET A 271 20.51 -11.45 -14.32
CA MET A 271 21.90 -11.81 -14.56
C MET A 271 22.68 -10.66 -15.22
N HIS A 272 23.81 -10.26 -14.61
CA HIS A 272 24.71 -9.30 -15.25
C HIS A 272 25.51 -9.94 -16.39
N LYS A 273 25.81 -9.17 -17.45
CA LYS A 273 26.72 -9.59 -18.53
C LYS A 273 28.20 -9.42 -18.13
N ARG A 274 28.62 -10.15 -17.10
CA ARG A 274 29.99 -10.08 -16.55
C ARG A 274 30.39 -11.34 -15.79
N GLY A 275 31.70 -11.56 -15.67
CA GLY A 275 32.27 -12.66 -14.90
C GLY A 275 32.27 -13.94 -15.74
N ARG A 276 32.19 -15.09 -15.07
CA ARG A 276 32.28 -16.39 -15.75
C ARG A 276 31.18 -16.62 -16.77
N ILE A 277 30.03 -15.97 -16.66
CA ILE A 277 28.93 -16.17 -17.60
C ILE A 277 29.32 -15.82 -19.04
N ILE A 278 30.23 -14.85 -19.24
CA ILE A 278 30.67 -14.45 -20.58
C ILE A 278 31.35 -15.63 -21.30
N GLU A 279 32.19 -16.38 -20.58
CA GLU A 279 32.90 -17.55 -21.11
C GLU A 279 31.95 -18.69 -21.50
N TYR A 280 30.84 -18.84 -20.78
CA TYR A 280 29.83 -19.86 -21.06
C TYR A 280 28.82 -19.42 -22.12
N SER A 281 28.55 -18.12 -22.23
CA SER A 281 27.61 -17.57 -23.22
C SER A 281 28.10 -17.67 -24.68
N THR A 282 29.39 -17.89 -24.88
CA THR A 282 30.05 -17.98 -26.20
C THR A 282 30.22 -19.41 -26.72
N LYS A 283 29.86 -20.44 -25.93
CA LYS A 283 29.94 -21.86 -26.33
C LYS A 283 28.53 -22.39 -26.67
N PRO A 284 28.33 -23.06 -27.82
CA PRO A 284 27.03 -23.65 -28.13
C PRO A 284 26.63 -24.68 -27.05
N GLN A 285 25.46 -24.48 -26.44
CA GLN A 285 24.94 -25.40 -25.43
C GLN A 285 24.41 -26.66 -26.12
N ALA A 286 25.04 -27.81 -25.86
CA ALA A 286 24.66 -29.09 -26.46
C ALA A 286 23.29 -29.65 -26.01
N THR A 287 22.62 -29.00 -25.03
CA THR A 287 21.41 -29.52 -24.37
C THR A 287 20.27 -28.51 -24.26
N SER A 288 20.41 -27.32 -24.83
CA SER A 288 19.38 -26.26 -24.81
C SER A 288 18.95 -25.96 -26.25
N THR A 289 17.64 -25.96 -26.49
CA THR A 289 17.04 -25.48 -27.76
C THR A 289 17.13 -23.96 -27.91
N LYS A 290 17.49 -23.22 -26.85
CA LYS A 290 17.64 -21.75 -26.85
C LYS A 290 19.10 -21.34 -27.07
N SER A 291 19.31 -20.37 -27.96
CA SER A 291 20.63 -19.87 -28.37
C SER A 291 21.30 -18.91 -27.37
N SER A 292 20.57 -18.37 -26.39
CA SER A 292 21.05 -17.39 -25.39
C SER A 292 20.88 -17.90 -23.95
N VAL A 293 21.87 -17.62 -23.10
CA VAL A 293 21.84 -17.91 -21.64
C VAL A 293 20.99 -16.87 -20.88
N PHE A 294 20.77 -15.70 -21.49
CA PHE A 294 19.88 -14.66 -21.00
C PHE A 294 18.46 -14.93 -21.52
N PRO A 295 17.45 -15.05 -20.65
CA PRO A 295 16.06 -15.21 -21.06
C PRO A 295 15.52 -14.01 -21.86
N GLY A 296 14.49 -14.25 -22.67
CA GLY A 296 13.73 -13.17 -23.30
C GLY A 296 12.87 -12.42 -22.27
N THR A 297 12.59 -11.14 -22.54
CA THR A 297 11.77 -10.29 -21.64
C THR A 297 10.39 -10.86 -21.39
N GLU A 298 9.68 -11.31 -22.44
CA GLU A 298 8.33 -11.87 -22.30
C GLU A 298 8.33 -13.11 -21.40
N GLU A 299 9.32 -13.99 -21.59
CA GLU A 299 9.50 -15.20 -20.77
C GLU A 299 9.78 -14.84 -19.30
N LEU A 300 10.57 -13.78 -19.05
CA LEU A 300 10.83 -13.29 -17.69
C LEU A 300 9.56 -12.76 -17.03
N VAL A 301 8.75 -11.98 -17.75
CA VAL A 301 7.50 -11.44 -17.22
C VAL A 301 6.55 -12.57 -16.82
N GLU A 302 6.40 -13.58 -17.68
CA GLU A 302 5.57 -14.76 -17.39
C GLU A 302 6.10 -15.55 -16.18
N ALA A 303 7.41 -15.77 -16.12
CA ALA A 303 8.04 -16.48 -15.01
C ALA A 303 7.87 -15.74 -13.68
N VAL A 304 8.08 -14.42 -13.65
CA VAL A 304 7.89 -13.60 -12.44
C VAL A 304 6.43 -13.65 -11.98
N ARG A 305 5.46 -13.56 -12.89
CA ARG A 305 4.04 -13.69 -12.56
C ARG A 305 3.71 -15.09 -12.02
N ALA A 306 4.31 -16.14 -12.56
CA ALA A 306 4.14 -17.51 -12.06
C ALA A 306 4.72 -17.68 -10.65
N VAL A 307 5.93 -17.15 -10.40
CA VAL A 307 6.55 -17.12 -9.07
C VAL A 307 5.68 -16.34 -8.09
N LYS A 308 5.16 -15.17 -8.48
CA LYS A 308 4.29 -14.36 -7.61
C LYS A 308 3.04 -15.11 -7.18
N ARG A 309 2.37 -15.80 -8.10
CA ARG A 309 1.19 -16.63 -7.78
C ARG A 309 1.53 -17.75 -6.79
N GLU A 310 2.66 -18.43 -6.99
CA GLU A 310 3.09 -19.50 -6.08
C GLU A 310 3.48 -18.95 -4.70
N ALA A 311 4.15 -17.80 -4.68
CA ALA A 311 4.59 -17.11 -3.47
C ALA A 311 3.38 -16.69 -2.61
N ASP A 312 2.36 -16.08 -3.23
CA ASP A 312 1.11 -15.69 -2.58
C ASP A 312 0.36 -16.90 -2.00
N ALA A 313 0.28 -18.00 -2.76
CA ALA A 313 -0.39 -19.23 -2.31
C ALA A 313 0.27 -19.88 -1.08
N ARG A 314 1.52 -19.53 -0.77
CA ARG A 314 2.32 -20.13 0.30
C ARG A 314 2.73 -19.16 1.39
N GLY A 315 2.37 -17.88 1.27
CA GLY A 315 2.80 -16.85 2.20
C GLY A 315 4.31 -16.58 2.16
N VAL A 316 4.96 -16.77 1.01
CA VAL A 316 6.35 -16.35 0.77
C VAL A 316 6.32 -14.97 0.10
N ALA A 317 7.14 -14.03 0.56
CA ALA A 317 7.30 -12.74 -0.10
C ALA A 317 8.18 -12.87 -1.36
N LEU A 318 7.75 -12.26 -2.47
CA LEU A 318 8.62 -12.07 -3.64
C LEU A 318 9.18 -10.65 -3.61
N ASP A 319 10.47 -10.52 -3.28
CA ASP A 319 11.11 -9.24 -3.00
C ASP A 319 11.05 -8.28 -4.18
N ASN A 320 11.23 -8.80 -5.41
CA ASN A 320 11.12 -8.02 -6.62
C ASN A 320 9.73 -7.37 -6.74
N ALA A 321 8.65 -8.14 -6.58
CA ALA A 321 7.29 -7.63 -6.71
C ALA A 321 6.96 -6.63 -5.60
N ALA A 322 7.38 -6.92 -4.37
CA ALA A 322 7.10 -6.08 -3.23
C ALA A 322 7.87 -4.74 -3.29
N SER A 323 9.09 -4.73 -3.85
CA SER A 323 9.84 -3.50 -4.18
C SER A 323 9.10 -2.63 -5.21
N PHE A 324 8.49 -3.21 -6.24
CA PHE A 324 7.69 -2.44 -7.20
C PHE A 324 6.36 -1.96 -6.61
N GLU A 325 5.73 -2.72 -5.71
CA GLU A 325 4.52 -2.26 -4.98
C GLU A 325 4.81 -1.03 -4.12
N LEU A 326 5.94 -1.02 -3.40
CA LEU A 326 6.37 0.14 -2.61
C LEU A 326 6.64 1.37 -3.48
N ARG A 327 7.30 1.18 -4.64
CA ARG A 327 7.57 2.28 -5.58
C ARG A 327 6.31 2.80 -6.24
N ALA A 328 5.43 1.90 -6.67
CA ALA A 328 4.14 2.27 -7.25
C ALA A 328 3.28 3.07 -6.26
N ASN A 329 3.41 2.81 -4.95
CA ASN A 329 2.65 3.50 -3.91
C ASN A 329 3.48 4.46 -3.06
N ALA A 330 4.63 4.92 -3.55
CA ALA A 330 5.42 5.95 -2.88
C ALA A 330 4.62 7.26 -2.74
N PRO A 331 5.03 8.21 -1.88
CA PRO A 331 4.39 9.52 -1.84
C PRO A 331 4.30 10.15 -3.24
N PRO A 332 3.17 10.78 -3.60
CA PRO A 332 3.04 11.47 -4.88
C PRO A 332 4.21 12.42 -5.14
N HIS A 333 4.56 12.55 -6.42
CA HIS A 333 5.66 13.35 -6.95
C HIS A 333 7.07 12.82 -6.68
N THR A 334 7.22 11.70 -5.95
CA THR A 334 8.51 11.03 -5.76
C THR A 334 9.13 10.61 -7.10
N LYS A 335 10.35 11.06 -7.36
CA LYS A 335 11.14 10.65 -8.53
C LYS A 335 12.19 9.65 -8.11
N PHE A 336 12.02 8.38 -8.48
CA PHE A 336 13.12 7.43 -8.45
C PHE A 336 14.08 7.74 -9.59
N ASP A 337 15.37 7.93 -9.29
CA ASP A 337 16.39 8.30 -10.26
C ASP A 337 17.66 7.45 -10.10
N LEU A 338 17.69 6.33 -10.84
CA LEU A 338 18.74 5.32 -10.86
C LEU A 338 19.05 4.73 -9.46
N GLY A 339 20.05 3.85 -9.39
CA GLY A 339 20.50 3.23 -8.14
C GLY A 339 21.23 4.17 -7.19
N ASN A 340 21.31 3.77 -5.92
CA ASN A 340 22.00 4.47 -4.84
C ASN A 340 23.55 4.37 -4.88
N ALA A 341 24.11 3.63 -5.84
CA ALA A 341 25.54 3.43 -6.04
C ALA A 341 26.31 4.76 -6.10
N GLY A 342 27.35 4.88 -5.27
CA GLY A 342 28.18 6.09 -5.17
C GLY A 342 27.53 7.32 -4.53
N TRP A 343 26.24 7.24 -4.20
CA TRP A 343 25.53 8.21 -3.37
C TRP A 343 25.45 7.71 -1.94
N GLN A 344 24.66 6.67 -1.68
CA GLN A 344 24.42 6.13 -0.35
C GLN A 344 24.99 4.72 -0.17
N SER A 345 25.62 4.16 -1.21
CA SER A 345 26.18 2.81 -1.20
C SER A 345 27.59 2.80 -1.78
N LEU A 346 28.48 2.04 -1.16
CA LEU A 346 29.85 1.76 -1.63
C LEU A 346 30.20 0.29 -1.41
N CYS A 347 31.15 -0.22 -2.19
CA CYS A 347 31.74 -1.53 -1.98
C CYS A 347 33.25 -1.42 -1.74
N VAL A 348 33.73 -2.01 -0.66
CA VAL A 348 35.16 -2.21 -0.38
C VAL A 348 35.52 -3.64 -0.74
N TYR A 349 36.47 -3.80 -1.66
CA TYR A 349 36.88 -5.09 -2.18
C TYR A 349 37.93 -5.78 -1.32
N ALA A 350 38.19 -7.06 -1.60
CA ALA A 350 39.06 -7.93 -0.81
C ALA A 350 40.53 -7.50 -0.77
N ASP A 351 40.91 -6.52 -1.59
CA ASP A 351 42.24 -5.92 -1.68
C ASP A 351 42.27 -4.46 -1.18
N GLY A 352 41.18 -3.94 -0.62
CA GLY A 352 41.07 -2.57 -0.12
C GLY A 352 40.59 -1.55 -1.17
N GLN A 353 40.46 -1.94 -2.43
CA GLN A 353 39.96 -1.06 -3.48
C GLN A 353 38.47 -0.80 -3.32
N VAL A 354 38.07 0.44 -3.57
CA VAL A 354 36.69 0.90 -3.44
C VAL A 354 36.03 0.97 -4.82
N TYR A 355 34.77 0.57 -4.87
CA TYR A 355 33.92 0.56 -6.05
C TYR A 355 32.55 1.17 -5.74
N PRO A 356 31.80 1.66 -6.76
CA PRO A 356 30.52 2.32 -6.53
C PRO A 356 29.42 1.39 -6.00
N SER A 357 29.48 0.10 -6.33
CA SER A 357 28.58 -0.94 -5.81
C SER A 357 29.23 -2.32 -5.87
N ALA A 358 28.63 -3.31 -5.22
CA ALA A 358 29.13 -4.68 -5.23
C ALA A 358 29.15 -5.31 -6.63
N ALA A 359 28.23 -4.93 -7.51
CA ALA A 359 28.20 -5.43 -8.88
C ALA A 359 29.33 -4.86 -9.76
N PHE A 360 29.83 -3.67 -9.42
CA PHE A 360 30.99 -3.05 -10.07
C PHE A 360 32.34 -3.52 -9.53
N ALA A 361 32.35 -4.21 -8.39
CA ALA A 361 33.57 -4.67 -7.73
C ALA A 361 34.49 -5.46 -8.67
N ASN A 362 35.81 -5.30 -8.50
CA ASN A 362 36.86 -5.92 -9.33
C ASN A 362 36.80 -5.56 -10.83
N HIS A 363 36.18 -4.43 -11.20
CA HIS A 363 36.20 -3.90 -12.56
C HIS A 363 37.10 -2.68 -12.63
N LYS A 364 38.36 -2.86 -13.05
CA LYS A 364 39.38 -1.81 -13.03
C LYS A 364 38.94 -0.44 -13.59
N PRO A 365 38.17 -0.33 -14.69
CA PRO A 365 37.68 0.97 -15.18
C PRO A 365 36.80 1.75 -14.21
N LEU A 366 36.24 1.10 -13.20
CA LEU A 366 35.33 1.67 -12.19
C LEU A 366 35.97 1.75 -10.79
N TRP A 367 37.29 1.63 -10.71
CA TRP A 367 38.03 1.77 -9.47
C TRP A 367 37.94 3.22 -8.94
N CYS A 368 37.53 3.38 -7.69
CA CYS A 368 37.30 4.69 -7.09
C CYS A 368 38.48 5.23 -6.28
N GLY A 369 39.30 4.32 -5.72
CA GLY A 369 40.41 4.62 -4.82
C GLY A 369 40.80 3.41 -3.98
N ASP A 370 41.88 3.50 -3.20
CA ASP A 370 42.37 2.44 -2.30
C ASP A 370 42.29 2.93 -0.85
N ALA A 371 41.41 2.31 -0.06
CA ALA A 371 41.16 2.69 1.33
C ALA A 371 42.22 2.16 2.31
N THR A 372 43.19 1.38 1.83
CA THR A 372 44.28 0.82 2.63
C THR A 372 45.61 1.54 2.39
N ASN A 373 45.69 2.40 1.38
CA ASN A 373 46.93 3.03 0.97
C ASN A 373 46.77 4.53 0.64
N GLY A 374 46.91 5.37 1.68
CA GLY A 374 47.07 6.82 1.52
C GLY A 374 45.79 7.65 1.32
N MET A 375 44.62 7.03 1.23
CA MET A 375 43.32 7.71 1.20
C MET A 375 42.36 7.10 2.21
N THR A 376 41.54 7.95 2.85
CA THR A 376 40.41 7.50 3.67
C THR A 376 39.18 7.22 2.80
N LEU A 377 38.25 6.40 3.31
CA LEU A 377 36.98 6.14 2.63
C LEU A 377 36.17 7.42 2.39
N GLU A 378 36.19 8.36 3.34
CA GLU A 378 35.56 9.68 3.18
C GLU A 378 36.13 10.44 1.98
N GLN A 379 37.46 10.52 1.87
CA GLN A 379 38.12 11.19 0.75
C GLN A 379 37.79 10.53 -0.59
N ILE A 380 37.75 9.20 -0.63
CA ILE A 380 37.37 8.46 -1.85
C ILE A 380 35.91 8.76 -2.20
N TRP A 381 35.00 8.67 -1.24
CA TRP A 381 33.56 8.88 -1.44
C TRP A 381 33.26 10.27 -1.99
N HIS A 382 33.90 11.31 -1.44
CA HIS A 382 33.70 12.69 -1.89
C HIS A 382 34.39 12.98 -3.23
N ASN A 383 35.66 12.56 -3.40
CA ASN A 383 36.51 13.11 -4.46
C ASN A 383 36.75 12.18 -5.66
N SER A 384 36.29 10.93 -5.62
CA SER A 384 36.53 10.00 -6.73
C SER A 384 35.85 10.48 -8.03
N PRO A 385 36.59 10.60 -9.15
CA PRO A 385 36.01 10.99 -10.45
C PRO A 385 34.98 9.99 -10.96
N VAL A 386 35.13 8.70 -10.67
CA VAL A 386 34.15 7.66 -11.05
C VAL A 386 32.84 7.87 -10.31
N LEU A 387 32.91 8.13 -9.00
CA LEU A 387 31.72 8.40 -8.20
C LEU A 387 31.05 9.70 -8.62
N GLN A 388 31.82 10.75 -8.97
CA GLN A 388 31.27 11.97 -9.52
C GLN A 388 30.48 11.73 -10.82
N GLN A 389 31.02 10.95 -11.76
CA GLN A 389 30.31 10.60 -13.00
C GLN A 389 29.00 9.85 -12.74
N ILE A 390 28.99 8.90 -11.79
CA ILE A 390 27.77 8.18 -11.41
C ILE A 390 26.77 9.15 -10.77
N ARG A 391 27.21 10.05 -9.88
CA ARG A 391 26.32 11.01 -9.23
C ARG A 391 25.68 11.99 -10.23
N GLU A 392 26.44 12.38 -11.25
CA GLU A 392 25.97 13.20 -12.36
C GLU A 392 25.08 12.42 -13.37
N ALA A 393 25.04 11.09 -13.35
CA ALA A 393 24.11 10.31 -14.16
C ALA A 393 22.66 10.53 -13.66
N SER A 394 21.68 10.60 -14.56
CA SER A 394 20.27 10.75 -14.21
C SER A 394 19.35 10.18 -15.28
N VAL A 395 18.19 9.66 -14.87
CA VAL A 395 17.12 9.14 -15.74
C VAL A 395 16.71 10.14 -16.83
N ILE A 396 16.67 11.44 -16.52
CA ILE A 396 16.24 12.46 -17.50
C ILE A 396 17.17 12.55 -18.71
N ARG A 397 18.42 12.06 -18.59
CA ARG A 397 19.42 11.99 -19.66
C ARG A 397 19.51 10.60 -20.30
N LYS A 398 18.71 9.63 -19.85
CA LYS A 398 18.74 8.26 -20.37
C LYS A 398 17.85 8.11 -21.59
N ALA A 399 18.45 7.86 -22.76
CA ALA A 399 17.73 7.78 -24.03
C ALA A 399 16.64 6.69 -24.04
N GLN A 400 16.92 5.50 -23.48
CA GLN A 400 15.97 4.39 -23.40
C GLN A 400 14.67 4.75 -22.65
N ALA A 401 14.74 5.66 -21.68
CA ALA A 401 13.61 6.07 -20.85
C ALA A 401 12.91 7.34 -21.38
N SER A 402 13.41 7.91 -22.49
CA SER A 402 12.84 9.11 -23.09
C SER A 402 11.45 8.84 -23.64
N GLY A 403 10.47 9.64 -23.25
CA GLY A 403 9.08 9.49 -23.68
C GLY A 403 8.28 8.43 -22.91
N ASP A 404 8.90 7.69 -21.98
CA ASP A 404 8.20 6.81 -21.07
C ASP A 404 7.60 7.61 -19.90
N CYS A 405 6.29 7.47 -19.68
CA CYS A 405 5.60 8.10 -18.55
C CYS A 405 5.87 7.41 -17.21
N LEU A 406 6.43 6.20 -17.20
CA LEU A 406 6.78 5.46 -15.99
C LEU A 406 8.24 5.63 -15.57
N ARG A 407 9.04 6.39 -16.32
CA ARG A 407 10.51 6.45 -16.17
C ARG A 407 11.01 6.78 -14.77
N TYR A 408 10.30 7.63 -14.04
CA TYR A 408 10.66 8.01 -12.66
C TYR A 408 10.07 7.06 -11.61
N LEU A 409 9.16 6.16 -11.97
CA LEU A 409 8.69 5.09 -11.08
C LEU A 409 9.54 3.83 -11.26
N THR A 410 9.97 3.55 -12.49
CA THR A 410 10.95 2.50 -12.80
C THR A 410 12.39 2.93 -12.50
N GLY A 411 12.62 4.24 -12.33
CA GLY A 411 13.92 4.87 -12.12
C GLY A 411 14.91 4.67 -13.27
N GLY A 412 14.42 4.44 -14.50
CA GLY A 412 15.25 4.23 -15.69
C GLY A 412 16.00 2.89 -15.74
N GLY A 413 15.65 1.95 -14.85
CA GLY A 413 16.28 0.64 -14.73
C GLY A 413 17.53 0.61 -13.86
N ASP A 414 18.30 -0.46 -13.98
CA ASP A 414 19.48 -0.74 -13.17
C ASP A 414 20.74 -0.20 -13.88
N VAL A 415 21.51 0.62 -13.18
CA VAL A 415 22.68 1.30 -13.75
C VAL A 415 23.83 0.31 -14.00
N GLU A 416 23.90 -0.75 -13.21
CA GLU A 416 24.90 -1.80 -13.35
C GLU A 416 24.64 -2.68 -14.58
N HIS A 417 23.38 -3.06 -14.85
CA HIS A 417 22.99 -3.69 -16.11
C HIS A 417 23.25 -2.77 -17.30
N SER A 418 22.83 -1.51 -17.21
CA SER A 418 23.09 -0.52 -18.26
C SER A 418 24.57 -0.50 -18.63
N TYR A 419 25.46 -0.43 -17.64
CA TYR A 419 26.90 -0.43 -17.87
C TYR A 419 27.43 -1.74 -18.45
N PHE A 420 27.08 -2.91 -17.89
CA PHE A 420 27.65 -4.17 -18.38
C PHE A 420 27.12 -4.63 -19.73
N PHE A 421 25.92 -4.17 -20.14
CA PHE A 421 25.38 -4.47 -21.46
C PHE A 421 25.81 -3.45 -22.53
N SER A 422 26.06 -2.19 -22.18
CA SER A 422 26.33 -1.11 -23.14
C SER A 422 27.72 -0.43 -23.03
N GLY A 423 28.43 -0.62 -21.93
CA GLY A 423 29.66 0.09 -21.58
C GLY A 423 29.47 1.50 -21.00
N LYS A 424 28.23 1.93 -20.74
CA LYS A 424 27.91 3.28 -20.24
C LYS A 424 26.86 3.24 -19.12
N PHE A 425 26.98 4.10 -18.11
CA PHE A 425 25.99 4.20 -17.02
C PHE A 425 24.58 4.54 -17.51
N LEU A 426 24.46 5.39 -18.53
CA LEU A 426 23.18 5.80 -19.12
C LEU A 426 22.84 5.04 -20.40
N GLY A 427 23.43 3.87 -20.63
CA GLY A 427 23.05 3.01 -21.75
C GLY A 427 21.81 2.17 -21.45
N ASP A 428 21.46 1.31 -22.41
CA ASP A 428 20.25 0.50 -22.34
C ASP A 428 20.37 -0.60 -21.29
N ASP A 429 19.35 -0.73 -20.44
CA ASP A 429 19.15 -1.89 -19.58
C ASP A 429 18.22 -2.90 -20.30
N PRO A 430 18.68 -4.12 -20.60
CA PRO A 430 17.85 -5.12 -21.28
C PRO A 430 16.62 -5.56 -20.45
N TYR A 431 16.63 -5.37 -19.14
CA TYR A 431 15.55 -5.71 -18.23
C TYR A 431 14.56 -4.56 -18.02
N TYR A 432 14.78 -3.39 -18.62
CA TYR A 432 13.89 -2.24 -18.46
C TYR A 432 12.40 -2.55 -18.76
N PRO A 433 12.05 -3.31 -19.81
CA PRO A 433 10.64 -3.62 -20.06
C PRO A 433 10.05 -4.61 -19.04
N LEU A 434 10.86 -5.48 -18.43
CA LEU A 434 10.43 -6.32 -17.30
C LEU A 434 10.03 -5.44 -16.12
N TYR A 435 10.80 -4.38 -15.83
CA TYR A 435 10.48 -3.44 -14.74
C TYR A 435 9.19 -2.67 -14.99
N GLN A 436 8.94 -2.26 -16.23
CA GLN A 436 7.67 -1.64 -16.62
C GLN A 436 6.50 -2.60 -16.37
N ALA A 437 6.63 -3.87 -16.79
CA ALA A 437 5.60 -4.88 -16.56
C ALA A 437 5.34 -5.14 -15.07
N MET A 438 6.40 -5.29 -14.27
CA MET A 438 6.28 -5.49 -12.82
C MET A 438 5.66 -4.29 -12.10
N LEU A 439 5.98 -3.07 -12.53
CA LEU A 439 5.37 -1.86 -12.00
C LEU A 439 3.86 -1.80 -12.32
N LEU A 440 3.48 -2.11 -13.55
CA LEU A 440 2.07 -2.16 -13.97
C LEU A 440 1.30 -3.24 -13.21
N ASP A 441 1.89 -4.43 -13.03
CA ASP A 441 1.30 -5.51 -12.24
C ASP A 441 1.09 -5.08 -10.78
N ALA A 442 2.03 -4.30 -10.22
CA ALA A 442 1.91 -3.75 -8.87
C ALA A 442 0.78 -2.70 -8.75
N MET A 443 0.66 -1.79 -9.73
CA MET A 443 -0.43 -0.81 -9.80
C MET A 443 -1.79 -1.50 -9.93
N ASP A 444 -1.88 -2.57 -10.73
CA ASP A 444 -3.10 -3.37 -10.87
C ASP A 444 -3.44 -4.12 -9.59
N ALA A 445 -2.46 -4.66 -8.87
CA ALA A 445 -2.69 -5.34 -7.58
C ALA A 445 -3.19 -4.37 -6.50
N LEU A 446 -2.65 -3.15 -6.45
CA LEU A 446 -3.15 -2.06 -5.59
C LEU A 446 -4.60 -1.72 -5.93
N THR A 447 -4.86 -1.48 -7.22
CA THR A 447 -6.20 -1.17 -7.75
C THR A 447 -7.21 -2.27 -7.44
N SER A 448 -6.87 -3.54 -7.69
CA SER A 448 -7.76 -4.69 -7.52
C SER A 448 -8.22 -4.85 -6.07
N ARG A 449 -7.33 -4.63 -5.09
CA ARG A 449 -7.66 -4.71 -3.66
C ARG A 449 -8.73 -3.70 -3.27
N LYS A 450 -8.61 -2.45 -3.75
CA LYS A 450 -9.60 -1.40 -3.46
C LYS A 450 -10.88 -1.55 -4.28
N ALA A 451 -10.77 -1.97 -5.53
CA ALA A 451 -11.94 -2.26 -6.38
C ALA A 451 -12.82 -3.38 -5.79
N ALA A 452 -12.22 -4.37 -5.11
CA ALA A 452 -12.94 -5.44 -4.41
C ALA A 452 -13.79 -4.93 -3.21
N LEU A 453 -13.46 -3.77 -2.63
CA LEU A 453 -14.19 -3.16 -1.52
C LEU A 453 -15.41 -2.34 -1.98
N VAL A 454 -15.61 -2.16 -3.30
CA VAL A 454 -16.68 -1.32 -3.82
C VAL A 454 -18.04 -1.93 -3.51
N ASN A 455 -18.81 -1.23 -2.68
CA ASN A 455 -20.19 -1.60 -2.39
C ASN A 455 -21.09 -1.33 -3.60
N ARG A 456 -21.52 -2.38 -4.29
CA ARG A 456 -22.43 -2.29 -5.44
C ARG A 456 -23.91 -2.18 -5.06
N ARG A 457 -24.25 -2.30 -3.78
CA ARG A 457 -25.64 -2.27 -3.28
C ARG A 457 -26.04 -0.94 -2.64
N SER A 458 -25.09 -0.04 -2.42
CA SER A 458 -25.34 1.28 -1.84
C SER A 458 -26.15 2.21 -2.73
N GLY A 459 -26.11 1.97 -4.05
CA GLY A 459 -26.70 2.87 -5.03
C GLY A 459 -25.83 4.06 -5.42
N TYR A 460 -24.65 4.21 -4.83
CA TYR A 460 -23.64 5.15 -5.29
C TYR A 460 -23.13 4.75 -6.68
N ASP A 461 -23.34 5.61 -7.65
CA ASP A 461 -23.03 5.35 -9.05
C ASP A 461 -22.21 6.45 -9.73
N ALA A 462 -21.67 7.42 -8.97
CA ALA A 462 -20.71 8.36 -9.51
C ALA A 462 -19.44 7.62 -10.00
N PRO A 463 -18.68 8.20 -10.96
CA PRO A 463 -17.39 7.67 -11.36
C PRO A 463 -16.44 7.55 -10.17
N ARG A 464 -15.59 6.52 -10.16
CA ARG A 464 -14.71 6.22 -9.03
C ARG A 464 -13.23 6.29 -9.38
N ILE A 465 -12.44 6.79 -8.44
CA ILE A 465 -11.02 6.46 -8.31
C ILE A 465 -10.94 5.24 -7.39
N TYR A 466 -10.31 4.15 -7.85
CA TYR A 466 -10.15 2.95 -7.04
C TYR A 466 -8.92 3.06 -6.12
N HIS A 467 -7.83 3.60 -6.65
CA HIS A 467 -6.56 3.74 -5.96
C HIS A 467 -5.81 4.95 -6.53
N ALA A 468 -5.26 5.77 -5.65
CA ALA A 468 -4.32 6.84 -5.97
C ALA A 468 -2.95 6.54 -5.39
N MET A 469 -1.90 7.01 -6.06
CA MET A 469 -0.53 6.92 -5.56
C MET A 469 -0.44 7.49 -4.14
N GLY A 470 0.18 6.75 -3.23
CA GLY A 470 0.30 7.15 -1.82
C GLY A 470 -0.89 6.73 -0.93
N ASP A 471 -1.97 6.17 -1.49
CA ASP A 471 -3.10 5.69 -0.69
C ASP A 471 -2.65 4.58 0.27
N GLY A 472 -2.82 4.84 1.57
CA GLY A 472 -2.39 3.91 2.63
C GLY A 472 -0.87 3.73 2.71
N ALA A 473 -0.08 4.53 1.99
CA ALA A 473 1.37 4.50 2.09
C ALA A 473 1.79 5.10 3.44
N VAL A 474 2.64 4.36 4.15
CA VAL A 474 3.25 4.86 5.38
C VAL A 474 4.53 5.58 5.00
N VAL A 475 4.57 6.87 5.31
CA VAL A 475 5.78 7.68 5.20
C VAL A 475 6.73 7.16 6.26
N CYS A 476 7.56 6.18 5.91
CA CYS A 476 8.66 5.76 6.77
C CYS A 476 9.63 6.94 6.80
N GLY A 477 9.92 7.49 7.99
CA GLY A 477 10.76 8.68 8.21
C GLY A 477 12.23 8.54 7.80
N THR A 478 12.54 7.62 6.89
CA THR A 478 13.86 7.42 6.31
C THR A 478 14.16 8.35 5.14
N THR A 479 13.16 9.01 4.55
CA THR A 479 13.42 10.05 3.55
C THR A 479 13.58 11.39 4.26
N GLU A 480 14.79 11.96 4.18
CA GLU A 480 15.06 13.33 4.60
C GLU A 480 14.20 14.24 3.71
N VAL A 481 13.04 14.66 4.22
CA VAL A 481 12.14 15.57 3.53
C VAL A 481 12.83 16.93 3.45
N GLY A 482 13.52 17.18 2.34
CA GLY A 482 13.98 18.50 1.95
C GLY A 482 12.78 19.44 1.78
N ALA A 483 12.98 20.72 2.11
CA ALA A 483 11.94 21.74 2.18
C ALA A 483 11.39 22.22 0.81
N GLU A 484 11.48 21.41 -0.26
CA GLU A 484 10.99 21.76 -1.60
C GLU A 484 10.19 20.59 -2.24
N ASP A 485 9.22 20.95 -3.09
CA ASP A 485 8.12 20.12 -3.62
C ASP A 485 8.50 18.87 -4.47
N VAL A 486 9.77 18.45 -4.53
CA VAL A 486 10.22 17.28 -5.31
C VAL A 486 11.12 16.35 -4.49
N GLU A 487 10.56 15.21 -4.07
CA GLU A 487 11.31 14.14 -3.41
C GLU A 487 12.05 13.29 -4.46
N VAL A 488 13.38 13.23 -4.41
CA VAL A 488 14.19 12.34 -5.26
C VAL A 488 14.66 11.15 -4.43
N ALA A 489 14.33 9.95 -4.89
CA ALA A 489 14.67 8.69 -4.23
C ALA A 489 15.57 7.81 -5.12
N PHE A 490 16.28 6.88 -4.49
CA PHE A 490 17.13 5.93 -5.21
C PHE A 490 16.47 4.56 -5.33
N LEU A 491 16.86 3.83 -6.38
CA LEU A 491 16.67 2.39 -6.47
C LEU A 491 17.78 1.66 -5.68
N HIS A 492 17.51 0.42 -5.28
CA HIS A 492 18.54 -0.47 -4.75
C HIS A 492 19.13 -1.32 -5.88
N SER A 493 20.37 -1.78 -5.68
CA SER A 493 21.05 -2.66 -6.63
C SER A 493 20.30 -3.99 -6.75
N ASN A 494 20.24 -4.55 -7.97
CA ASN A 494 19.66 -5.87 -8.23
C ASN A 494 20.25 -7.01 -7.35
N CYS A 495 21.42 -6.83 -6.74
CA CYS A 495 22.02 -7.83 -5.86
C CYS A 495 21.22 -8.12 -4.58
N VAL A 496 20.50 -7.14 -4.00
CA VAL A 496 19.67 -7.32 -2.79
C VAL A 496 18.44 -6.41 -2.85
N LEU A 497 17.24 -6.98 -2.64
CA LEU A 497 15.97 -6.23 -2.52
C LEU A 497 15.17 -6.53 -1.24
N SER A 498 15.49 -7.63 -0.54
CA SER A 498 14.59 -8.25 0.45
C SER A 498 14.40 -7.49 1.76
N PHE A 499 15.37 -6.66 2.14
CA PHE A 499 15.44 -6.12 3.51
C PHE A 499 14.89 -4.69 3.67
N ASP A 500 14.45 -4.06 2.57
CA ASP A 500 13.75 -2.77 2.57
C ASP A 500 12.23 -2.89 2.56
N VAL A 501 11.71 -4.08 2.23
CA VAL A 501 10.26 -4.31 2.08
C VAL A 501 9.60 -4.76 3.39
N GLU A 502 10.32 -5.49 4.24
CA GLU A 502 9.75 -5.97 5.51
C GLU A 502 9.64 -4.88 6.58
N LYS A 503 10.56 -3.90 6.59
CA LYS A 503 10.61 -2.84 7.61
C LYS A 503 9.29 -2.04 7.67
N PRO A 504 8.75 -1.47 6.58
CA PRO A 504 7.53 -0.67 6.67
C PRO A 504 6.32 -1.47 7.17
N ARG A 505 6.11 -2.71 6.70
CA ARG A 505 4.93 -3.51 7.07
C ARG A 505 4.97 -3.99 8.53
N LYS A 506 6.13 -4.47 9.02
CA LYS A 506 6.29 -4.90 10.41
C LYS A 506 6.30 -3.73 11.37
N LEU A 507 6.97 -2.61 11.03
CA LEU A 507 6.92 -1.39 11.84
C LEU A 507 5.46 -0.95 11.97
N VAL A 508 4.70 -0.89 10.88
CA VAL A 508 3.28 -0.49 10.92
C VAL A 508 2.46 -1.43 11.81
N GLN A 509 2.50 -2.74 11.62
CA GLN A 509 1.66 -3.61 12.44
C GLN A 509 2.06 -3.62 13.93
N GLN A 510 3.36 -3.57 14.23
CA GLN A 510 3.85 -3.55 15.62
C GLN A 510 3.68 -2.17 16.27
N PHE A 511 3.96 -1.09 15.55
CA PHE A 511 3.81 0.29 16.02
C PHE A 511 2.34 0.65 16.20
N TYR A 512 1.45 0.25 15.28
CA TYR A 512 0.02 0.49 15.38
C TYR A 512 -0.63 -0.40 16.46
N GLY A 513 -0.11 -1.62 16.67
CA GLY A 513 -0.54 -2.49 17.77
C GLY A 513 -0.10 -1.97 19.14
N GLN A 514 1.16 -1.56 19.30
CA GLN A 514 1.72 -1.09 20.57
C GLN A 514 1.20 0.30 20.99
N ALA A 515 1.02 1.23 20.05
CA ALA A 515 0.49 2.55 20.36
C ALA A 515 -0.99 2.52 20.79
N ALA A 516 -1.76 1.55 20.31
CA ALA A 516 -3.12 1.29 20.78
C ALA A 516 -3.18 0.71 22.22
N GLU A 517 -2.09 0.10 22.69
CA GLU A 517 -1.99 -0.48 24.03
C GLU A 517 -1.61 0.57 25.11
N GLN A 518 -1.12 1.75 24.73
CA GLN A 518 -0.68 2.81 25.66
C GLN A 518 -1.35 4.16 25.38
N PRO A 519 -2.59 4.38 25.87
CA PRO A 519 -3.25 5.68 25.73
C PRO A 519 -2.52 6.77 26.54
N GLN A 520 -2.21 7.90 25.91
CA GLN A 520 -1.66 9.08 26.60
C GLN A 520 -2.79 9.92 27.20
N ALA A 521 -2.63 10.38 28.46
CA ALA A 521 -3.66 11.10 29.20
C ALA A 521 -4.06 12.47 28.60
N GLU A 522 -3.31 12.98 27.60
CA GLU A 522 -3.57 14.27 26.94
C GLU A 522 -4.61 14.19 25.80
N LEU A 523 -5.17 13.00 25.55
CA LEU A 523 -6.02 12.66 24.38
C LEU A 523 -7.39 13.34 24.29
N CYS A 524 -7.85 14.17 25.25
CA CYS A 524 -9.27 14.50 25.33
C CYS A 524 -9.60 15.97 25.56
N CYS A 525 -10.55 16.46 24.74
CA CYS A 525 -11.49 17.47 25.23
C CYS A 525 -12.27 16.83 26.40
N PRO A 526 -12.20 17.38 27.63
CA PRO A 526 -12.99 16.85 28.73
C PRO A 526 -14.49 17.01 28.42
N THR A 527 -15.14 15.92 28.02
CA THR A 527 -16.59 15.87 27.84
C THR A 527 -17.19 15.53 29.19
N LYS A 528 -17.88 16.49 29.82
CA LYS A 528 -18.63 16.22 31.06
C LYS A 528 -19.92 15.51 30.69
N TYR A 529 -20.08 14.27 31.16
CA TYR A 529 -21.35 13.54 31.07
C TYR A 529 -22.34 14.05 32.12
N ASP A 530 -23.63 13.93 31.80
CA ASP A 530 -24.71 14.27 32.71
C ASP A 530 -24.76 13.23 33.86
N PRO A 531 -24.71 13.63 35.14
CA PRO A 531 -24.81 12.70 36.26
C PRO A 531 -26.00 11.74 36.20
N GLU A 532 -27.12 12.15 35.59
CA GLU A 532 -28.28 11.28 35.42
C GLU A 532 -28.08 10.18 34.37
N GLU A 533 -27.19 10.40 33.39
CA GLU A 533 -26.88 9.44 32.32
C GLU A 533 -25.84 8.40 32.74
N VAL A 534 -24.99 8.71 33.72
CA VAL A 534 -23.87 7.86 34.14
C VAL A 534 -23.98 7.30 35.56
N GLY A 535 -25.04 7.64 36.30
CA GLY A 535 -25.20 7.22 37.70
C GLY A 535 -25.24 5.70 37.95
N HIS A 536 -25.49 4.90 36.91
CA HIS A 536 -25.45 3.43 36.97
C HIS A 536 -24.08 2.83 36.58
N ILE A 537 -23.09 3.67 36.26
CA ILE A 537 -21.77 3.28 35.77
C ILE A 537 -20.76 3.37 36.93
N PRO A 538 -19.90 2.35 37.15
CA PRO A 538 -18.84 2.41 38.16
C PRO A 538 -17.85 3.57 37.93
N GLN A 539 -17.41 4.23 39.01
CA GLN A 539 -16.47 5.35 38.94
C GLN A 539 -15.16 4.99 38.23
N GLU A 540 -14.68 3.75 38.41
CA GLU A 540 -13.48 3.22 37.76
C GLU A 540 -13.54 3.26 36.22
N VAL A 541 -14.74 3.20 35.63
CA VAL A 541 -14.95 3.34 34.18
C VAL A 541 -14.96 4.81 33.77
N LEU A 542 -15.57 5.66 34.59
CA LEU A 542 -15.64 7.12 34.35
C LEU A 542 -14.25 7.76 34.39
N ASP A 543 -13.40 7.31 35.32
CA ASP A 543 -12.04 7.82 35.49
C ASP A 543 -11.06 7.37 34.39
N ARG A 544 -11.43 6.34 33.60
CA ARG A 544 -10.62 5.77 32.51
C ARG A 544 -11.15 6.11 31.11
N PHE A 545 -12.04 7.10 31.00
CA PHE A 545 -12.64 7.46 29.72
C PHE A 545 -11.73 8.37 28.87
N TYR A 546 -11.68 8.05 27.57
CA TYR A 546 -11.03 8.84 26.54
C TYR A 546 -12.00 9.05 25.35
N GLY A 547 -12.30 10.30 24.97
CA GLY A 547 -13.09 10.65 23.77
C GLY A 547 -13.16 12.15 23.47
N CYS A 548 -13.54 12.51 22.23
CA CYS A 548 -13.63 13.89 21.74
C CYS A 548 -15.06 14.46 21.72
N GLY A 549 -16.05 13.66 22.13
CA GLY A 549 -17.46 14.02 22.23
C GLY A 549 -18.30 12.89 22.86
N SER A 550 -19.62 12.97 22.73
CA SER A 550 -20.56 11.92 23.16
C SER A 550 -21.47 11.51 21.99
N PRO A 551 -20.96 10.67 21.06
CA PRO A 551 -21.72 10.22 19.90
C PRO A 551 -22.99 9.46 20.31
N VAL A 552 -22.97 8.74 21.45
CA VAL A 552 -24.17 8.08 22.00
C VAL A 552 -25.32 9.04 22.27
N ARG A 553 -25.04 10.28 22.71
CA ARG A 553 -26.09 11.28 22.95
C ARG A 553 -26.70 11.75 21.65
N ALA A 554 -25.85 12.08 20.67
CA ALA A 554 -26.26 12.52 19.34
C ALA A 554 -27.01 11.41 18.58
N ALA A 555 -26.57 10.16 18.71
CA ALA A 555 -27.22 9.00 18.13
C ALA A 555 -28.60 8.71 18.72
N ALA A 556 -28.90 9.21 19.92
CA ALA A 556 -30.18 9.04 20.61
C ALA A 556 -30.78 7.61 20.49
N PRO A 557 -30.09 6.54 20.99
CA PRO A 557 -30.62 5.18 20.94
C PRO A 557 -32.01 5.07 21.58
N GLN A 558 -32.88 4.29 20.97
CA GLN A 558 -34.27 4.09 21.39
C GLN A 558 -34.46 2.72 22.04
N SER A 559 -35.53 2.58 22.83
CA SER A 559 -35.87 1.32 23.48
C SER A 559 -36.03 0.18 22.45
N GLY A 560 -35.37 -0.95 22.69
CA GLY A 560 -35.40 -2.13 21.82
C GLY A 560 -34.40 -2.11 20.66
N GLU A 561 -33.67 -1.02 20.43
CA GLU A 561 -32.65 -0.98 19.37
C GLU A 561 -31.43 -1.86 19.70
N VAL A 562 -30.79 -2.34 18.63
CA VAL A 562 -29.45 -2.92 18.67
C VAL A 562 -28.42 -1.82 18.41
N TYR A 563 -27.63 -1.52 19.43
CA TYR A 563 -26.57 -0.51 19.39
C TYR A 563 -25.20 -1.18 19.30
N VAL A 564 -24.31 -0.63 18.47
CA VAL A 564 -22.91 -1.07 18.36
C VAL A 564 -21.99 0.12 18.55
N ASP A 565 -20.98 -0.02 19.41
CA ASP A 565 -19.94 0.97 19.61
C ASP A 565 -18.59 0.43 19.12
N LEU A 566 -17.97 1.15 18.19
CA LEU A 566 -16.67 0.81 17.63
C LEU A 566 -15.56 1.56 18.35
N GLY A 567 -14.57 0.84 18.87
CA GLY A 567 -13.55 1.39 19.76
C GLY A 567 -14.10 1.65 21.15
N SER A 568 -14.84 0.69 21.70
CA SER A 568 -15.63 0.88 22.93
C SER A 568 -14.80 1.14 24.20
N GLY A 569 -13.50 0.86 24.19
CA GLY A 569 -12.62 1.03 25.34
C GLY A 569 -13.15 0.32 26.58
N ALA A 570 -13.21 1.04 27.71
CA ALA A 570 -13.76 0.54 28.97
C ALA A 570 -15.31 0.45 29.00
N GLY A 571 -15.99 0.86 27.92
CA GLY A 571 -17.42 0.60 27.71
C GLY A 571 -18.40 1.70 28.15
N ILE A 572 -17.96 2.94 28.41
CA ILE A 572 -18.86 3.99 28.92
C ILE A 572 -20.04 4.27 27.98
N ASP A 573 -19.80 4.45 26.68
CA ASP A 573 -20.85 4.77 25.70
C ASP A 573 -21.78 3.56 25.52
N CYS A 574 -21.25 2.33 25.63
CA CYS A 574 -22.04 1.11 25.70
C CYS A 574 -22.97 1.09 26.94
N PHE A 575 -22.48 1.47 28.11
CA PHE A 575 -23.28 1.49 29.33
C PHE A 575 -24.33 2.61 29.33
N ILE A 576 -24.03 3.77 28.75
CA ILE A 576 -25.03 4.83 28.52
C ILE A 576 -26.11 4.32 27.56
N ALA A 577 -25.72 3.66 26.47
CA ALA A 577 -26.65 3.07 25.52
C ALA A 577 -27.51 1.97 26.17
N ALA A 578 -26.94 1.15 27.07
CA ALA A 578 -27.67 0.06 27.76
C ALA A 578 -28.92 0.57 28.49
N LYS A 579 -28.80 1.70 29.21
CA LYS A 579 -29.94 2.35 29.89
C LYS A 579 -30.99 2.85 28.90
N ARG A 580 -30.58 3.34 27.72
CA ARG A 580 -31.50 3.92 26.71
C ARG A 580 -32.23 2.85 25.90
N VAL A 581 -31.54 1.78 25.52
CA VAL A 581 -32.16 0.68 24.74
C VAL A 581 -33.05 -0.22 25.62
N GLY A 582 -32.82 -0.24 26.93
CA GLY A 582 -33.64 -0.98 27.88
C GLY A 582 -33.52 -2.51 27.75
N PRO A 583 -34.34 -3.28 28.48
CA PRO A 583 -34.21 -4.74 28.61
C PRO A 583 -34.51 -5.52 27.33
N THR A 584 -35.19 -4.92 26.36
CA THR A 584 -35.51 -5.54 25.07
C THR A 584 -34.50 -5.22 23.97
N GLY A 585 -33.56 -4.30 24.25
CA GLY A 585 -32.50 -3.92 23.31
C GLY A 585 -31.25 -4.80 23.43
N ARG A 586 -30.22 -4.43 22.68
CA ARG A 586 -28.90 -5.08 22.76
C ARG A 586 -27.79 -4.07 22.50
N VAL A 587 -26.68 -4.21 23.20
CA VAL A 587 -25.50 -3.36 23.04
C VAL A 587 -24.27 -4.23 22.78
N PHE A 588 -23.55 -3.95 21.70
CA PHE A 588 -22.26 -4.56 21.41
C PHE A 588 -21.14 -3.52 21.50
N GLY A 589 -20.15 -3.76 22.36
CA GLY A 589 -18.91 -2.98 22.36
C GLY A 589 -17.81 -3.74 21.65
N VAL A 590 -17.14 -3.12 20.68
CA VAL A 590 -16.03 -3.74 19.94
C VAL A 590 -14.74 -2.98 20.25
N ASP A 591 -13.73 -3.70 20.71
CA ASP A 591 -12.38 -3.16 20.95
C ASP A 591 -11.32 -4.23 20.62
N MET A 592 -10.11 -3.81 20.27
CA MET A 592 -9.01 -4.75 19.98
C MET A 592 -8.18 -5.09 21.22
N THR A 593 -8.21 -4.24 22.25
CA THR A 593 -7.30 -4.32 23.40
C THR A 593 -7.85 -5.22 24.51
N ASP A 594 -7.07 -6.23 24.91
CA ASP A 594 -7.48 -7.15 25.98
C ASP A 594 -7.63 -6.42 27.32
N GLN A 595 -6.82 -5.38 27.56
CA GLN A 595 -6.85 -4.59 28.79
C GLN A 595 -8.16 -3.83 28.96
N MET A 596 -8.61 -3.09 27.93
CA MET A 596 -9.87 -2.33 28.01
C MET A 596 -11.07 -3.26 28.08
N LEU A 597 -11.07 -4.34 27.29
CA LEU A 597 -12.13 -5.35 27.34
C LEU A 597 -12.23 -6.03 28.71
N ALA A 598 -11.12 -6.24 29.42
CA ALA A 598 -11.15 -6.79 30.77
C ALA A 598 -11.89 -5.86 31.74
N VAL A 599 -11.59 -4.56 31.70
CA VAL A 599 -12.27 -3.53 32.53
C VAL A 599 -13.76 -3.44 32.17
N ALA A 600 -14.07 -3.44 30.88
CA ALA A 600 -15.45 -3.37 30.39
C ALA A 600 -16.28 -4.59 30.84
N ARG A 601 -15.73 -5.80 30.73
CA ARG A 601 -16.39 -7.05 31.14
C ARG A 601 -16.56 -7.16 32.65
N GLU A 602 -15.61 -6.68 33.45
CA GLU A 602 -15.76 -6.63 34.91
C GLU A 602 -16.90 -5.65 35.29
N SER A 603 -16.95 -4.51 34.62
CA SER A 603 -17.94 -3.45 34.88
C SER A 603 -19.34 -3.82 34.39
N GLN A 604 -19.44 -4.66 33.36
CA GLN A 604 -20.70 -5.15 32.81
C GLN A 604 -21.62 -5.73 33.89
N GLY A 605 -21.10 -6.59 34.77
CA GLY A 605 -21.89 -7.19 35.85
C GLY A 605 -22.44 -6.15 36.82
N LYS A 606 -21.59 -5.20 37.24
CA LYS A 606 -21.97 -4.09 38.14
C LYS A 606 -23.07 -3.22 37.51
N VAL A 607 -22.96 -2.94 36.21
CA VAL A 607 -23.96 -2.16 35.45
C VAL A 607 -25.26 -2.94 35.27
N ALA A 608 -25.19 -4.23 34.96
CA ALA A 608 -26.36 -5.09 34.81
C ALA A 608 -27.16 -5.18 36.12
N ASP A 609 -26.47 -5.30 37.26
CA ASP A 609 -27.09 -5.27 38.58
C ASP A 609 -27.76 -3.92 38.88
N ALA A 610 -27.11 -2.81 38.51
CA ALA A 610 -27.65 -1.46 38.71
C ALA A 610 -28.87 -1.17 37.82
N LEU A 611 -28.91 -1.71 36.60
CA LEU A 611 -30.01 -1.55 35.66
C LEU A 611 -31.14 -2.58 35.85
N GLY A 612 -30.83 -3.73 36.45
CA GLY A 612 -31.75 -4.85 36.63
C GLY A 612 -31.89 -5.77 35.41
N TYR A 613 -31.01 -5.65 34.41
CA TYR A 613 -30.97 -6.46 33.20
C TYR A 613 -29.59 -6.40 32.55
N ASP A 614 -29.19 -7.46 31.84
CA ASP A 614 -27.93 -7.52 31.09
C ASP A 614 -28.19 -7.56 29.58
N VAL A 615 -27.83 -6.46 28.90
CA VAL A 615 -27.99 -6.29 27.45
C VAL A 615 -26.68 -5.97 26.74
N VAL A 616 -25.56 -5.93 27.46
CA VAL A 616 -24.25 -5.51 26.93
C VAL A 616 -23.40 -6.74 26.62
N GLU A 617 -22.63 -6.69 25.53
CA GLU A 617 -21.71 -7.75 25.14
C GLU A 617 -20.45 -7.15 24.50
N PHE A 618 -19.28 -7.43 25.09
CA PHE A 618 -18.00 -6.93 24.60
C PHE A 618 -17.24 -7.96 23.75
N ARG A 619 -17.01 -7.64 22.47
CA ARG A 619 -16.35 -8.50 21.48
C ARG A 619 -14.96 -7.97 21.14
N LYS A 620 -14.00 -8.88 21.02
CA LYS A 620 -12.65 -8.54 20.55
C LYS A 620 -12.63 -8.51 19.03
N GLY A 621 -12.14 -7.43 18.44
CA GLY A 621 -12.00 -7.32 16.99
C GLY A 621 -11.37 -6.01 16.53
N PHE A 622 -10.99 -5.96 15.25
CA PHE A 622 -10.49 -4.76 14.59
C PHE A 622 -11.63 -3.99 13.94
N LEU A 623 -11.45 -2.68 13.71
CA LEU A 623 -12.46 -1.84 13.05
C LEU A 623 -12.67 -2.23 11.58
N GLU A 624 -11.65 -2.80 10.97
CA GLU A 624 -11.62 -3.30 9.61
C GLU A 624 -12.32 -4.66 9.47
N GLU A 625 -12.56 -5.37 10.56
CA GLU A 625 -13.15 -6.72 10.61
C GLU A 625 -14.04 -6.83 11.84
N VAL A 626 -15.18 -6.13 11.80
CA VAL A 626 -16.05 -5.99 12.96
C VAL A 626 -16.73 -7.33 13.24
N PRO A 627 -16.60 -7.90 14.47
CA PRO A 627 -17.15 -9.20 14.82
C PRO A 627 -18.65 -9.11 15.12
N VAL A 628 -19.41 -8.44 14.26
CA VAL A 628 -20.88 -8.30 14.30
C VAL A 628 -21.43 -8.70 12.95
N GLU A 629 -22.53 -9.42 12.96
CA GLU A 629 -23.20 -9.95 11.77
C GLU A 629 -23.71 -8.81 10.87
N ALA A 630 -23.82 -9.08 9.57
CA ALA A 630 -24.36 -8.09 8.63
C ALA A 630 -25.82 -7.76 8.96
N GLN A 631 -26.23 -6.51 8.77
CA GLN A 631 -27.59 -6.03 9.03
C GLN A 631 -28.13 -6.35 10.43
N ARG A 632 -27.26 -6.25 11.46
CA ARG A 632 -27.61 -6.54 12.84
C ARG A 632 -27.92 -5.29 13.68
N ALA A 633 -27.24 -4.18 13.40
CA ALA A 633 -27.30 -2.96 14.21
C ALA A 633 -28.37 -1.98 13.69
N ASP A 634 -29.15 -1.38 14.58
CA ASP A 634 -30.00 -0.23 14.28
C ASP A 634 -29.18 1.08 14.34
N VAL A 635 -28.21 1.12 15.27
CA VAL A 635 -27.35 2.27 15.55
C VAL A 635 -25.89 1.83 15.65
N VAL A 636 -25.00 2.57 15.00
CA VAL A 636 -23.56 2.40 15.19
C VAL A 636 -22.91 3.73 15.58
N THR A 637 -22.04 3.70 16.58
CA THR A 637 -21.23 4.85 16.98
C THR A 637 -19.75 4.55 16.92
N SER A 638 -18.95 5.61 16.81
CA SER A 638 -17.50 5.57 16.95
C SER A 638 -17.02 6.91 17.47
N ASN A 639 -16.02 6.90 18.36
CA ASN A 639 -15.50 8.10 19.01
C ASN A 639 -13.97 8.15 18.91
N CYS A 640 -13.43 8.96 18.00
CA CYS A 640 -12.00 9.26 17.88
C CYS A 640 -11.07 8.06 17.67
N VAL A 641 -11.53 7.00 17.01
CA VAL A 641 -10.73 5.79 16.72
C VAL A 641 -10.54 5.51 15.23
N ILE A 642 -11.33 6.09 14.32
CA ILE A 642 -11.22 5.78 12.88
C ILE A 642 -9.91 6.35 12.33
N ASN A 643 -9.42 7.48 12.86
CA ASN A 643 -8.14 8.04 12.47
C ASN A 643 -6.96 7.09 12.71
N LEU A 644 -7.05 6.20 13.70
CA LEU A 644 -6.02 5.20 14.04
C LEU A 644 -6.00 4.00 13.09
N SER A 645 -7.07 3.80 12.32
CA SER A 645 -7.16 2.70 11.35
C SER A 645 -6.21 2.92 10.15
N PRO A 646 -5.42 1.91 9.77
CA PRO A 646 -4.63 1.92 8.54
C PRO A 646 -5.47 1.78 7.26
N ASP A 647 -6.69 1.24 7.32
CA ASP A 647 -7.57 1.04 6.16
C ASP A 647 -8.99 1.58 6.38
N LYS A 648 -9.08 2.91 6.41
CA LYS A 648 -10.34 3.66 6.63
C LYS A 648 -11.48 3.27 5.67
N PRO A 649 -11.25 3.09 4.34
CA PRO A 649 -12.30 2.59 3.44
C PRO A 649 -12.93 1.27 3.89
N LYS A 650 -12.13 0.33 4.43
CA LYS A 650 -12.64 -0.94 4.94
C LYS A 650 -13.47 -0.73 6.23
N VAL A 651 -13.08 0.19 7.11
CA VAL A 651 -13.87 0.58 8.29
C VAL A 651 -15.25 1.11 7.90
N PHE A 652 -15.33 2.04 6.93
CA PHE A 652 -16.62 2.56 6.46
C PHE A 652 -17.48 1.50 5.77
N ALA A 653 -16.86 0.55 5.06
CA ALA A 653 -17.57 -0.59 4.49
C ALA A 653 -18.14 -1.52 5.58
N GLU A 654 -17.39 -1.77 6.67
CA GLU A 654 -17.87 -2.57 7.81
C GLU A 654 -19.01 -1.88 8.57
N LEU A 655 -18.91 -0.57 8.80
CA LEU A 655 -20.00 0.24 9.36
C LEU A 655 -21.29 0.07 8.56
N TRP A 656 -21.19 0.17 7.23
CA TRP A 656 -22.33 -0.04 6.34
C TRP A 656 -22.81 -1.51 6.37
N ARG A 657 -21.90 -2.49 6.44
CA ARG A 657 -22.25 -3.92 6.46
C ARG A 657 -23.10 -4.29 7.68
N ILE A 658 -22.71 -3.85 8.87
CA ILE A 658 -23.36 -4.26 10.13
C ILE A 658 -24.68 -3.53 10.37
N LEU A 659 -24.88 -2.34 9.81
CA LEU A 659 -26.15 -1.62 9.92
C LEU A 659 -27.28 -2.35 9.19
N LYS A 660 -28.46 -2.39 9.81
CA LYS A 660 -29.72 -2.71 9.14
C LYS A 660 -30.05 -1.64 8.11
N ASN A 661 -30.91 -1.99 7.16
CA ASN A 661 -31.47 -0.99 6.25
C ASN A 661 -32.22 0.09 7.06
N HIS A 662 -32.01 1.36 6.71
CA HIS A 662 -32.45 2.56 7.43
C HIS A 662 -31.84 2.77 8.84
N GLY A 663 -30.90 1.93 9.26
CA GLY A 663 -30.10 2.17 10.47
C GLY A 663 -29.19 3.38 10.31
N ARG A 664 -28.74 3.96 11.43
CA ARG A 664 -27.94 5.20 11.46
C ARG A 664 -26.55 4.99 12.06
N ALA A 665 -25.56 5.63 11.46
CA ALA A 665 -24.21 5.77 11.99
C ALA A 665 -24.02 7.19 12.53
N VAL A 666 -23.49 7.33 13.74
CA VAL A 666 -23.09 8.63 14.31
C VAL A 666 -21.65 8.57 14.77
N ILE A 667 -20.78 9.26 14.05
CA ILE A 667 -19.33 9.16 14.21
C ILE A 667 -18.80 10.51 14.66
N SER A 668 -18.03 10.53 15.75
CA SER A 668 -17.27 11.71 16.17
C SER A 668 -15.78 11.44 15.99
N ASP A 669 -15.09 12.28 15.22
CA ASP A 669 -13.64 12.14 15.04
C ASP A 669 -12.97 13.52 14.85
N ILE A 670 -11.64 13.55 14.92
CA ILE A 670 -10.84 14.73 14.61
C ILE A 670 -10.66 14.83 13.10
N VAL A 671 -10.98 15.99 12.54
CA VAL A 671 -10.71 16.32 11.14
C VAL A 671 -9.81 17.53 11.03
N SER A 672 -9.06 17.63 9.94
CA SER A 672 -8.23 18.78 9.61
C SER A 672 -8.91 19.68 8.56
N ASP A 673 -8.53 20.96 8.53
CA ASP A 673 -8.93 21.88 7.46
C ASP A 673 -8.20 21.61 6.14
N ARG A 674 -6.99 21.06 6.21
CA ARG A 674 -6.10 20.74 5.09
C ARG A 674 -5.42 19.39 5.30
N GLU A 675 -4.88 18.83 4.24
CA GLU A 675 -4.15 17.56 4.35
C GLU A 675 -2.96 17.68 5.32
N VAL A 676 -2.85 16.72 6.23
CA VAL A 676 -1.75 16.66 7.20
C VAL A 676 -0.45 16.34 6.46
N PRO A 677 0.61 17.15 6.58
CA PRO A 677 1.84 16.94 5.84
C PRO A 677 2.61 15.69 6.33
N PRO A 678 3.34 14.98 5.45
CA PRO A 678 4.13 13.78 5.78
C PRO A 678 5.01 13.90 7.03
N ARG A 679 5.68 15.04 7.22
CA ARG A 679 6.56 15.31 8.38
C ARG A 679 5.84 15.33 9.73
N LEU A 680 4.55 15.65 9.77
CA LEU A 680 3.76 15.52 10.99
C LEU A 680 3.31 14.08 11.20
N LYS A 681 3.14 13.30 10.11
CA LYS A 681 2.71 11.89 10.16
C LYS A 681 3.74 10.94 10.81
N VAL A 682 5.02 11.34 10.85
CA VAL A 682 6.09 10.56 11.48
C VAL A 682 6.27 10.85 12.98
N ASN A 683 5.50 11.78 13.54
CA ASN A 683 5.59 12.13 14.96
C ASN A 683 4.74 11.17 15.81
N GLU A 684 5.41 10.31 16.58
CA GLU A 684 4.78 9.28 17.41
C GLU A 684 3.76 9.86 18.42
N ARG A 685 4.06 11.05 18.99
CA ARG A 685 3.17 11.72 19.94
C ARG A 685 1.89 12.20 19.25
N LEU A 686 2.00 12.83 18.08
CA LEU A 686 0.84 13.32 17.33
C LEU A 686 -0.03 12.18 16.79
N TRP A 687 0.54 10.97 16.65
CA TRP A 687 -0.22 9.79 16.26
C TRP A 687 -1.18 9.34 17.35
N GLY A 688 -0.69 9.20 18.59
CA GLY A 688 -1.52 8.85 19.74
C GLY A 688 -2.60 9.89 20.02
N GLU A 689 -2.44 11.13 19.55
CA GLU A 689 -3.44 12.19 19.66
C GLU A 689 -4.48 12.18 18.51
N CYS A 690 -4.54 11.13 17.67
CA CYS A 690 -5.45 10.99 16.51
C CYS A 690 -5.28 12.06 15.42
N ILE A 691 -4.12 12.70 15.34
CA ILE A 691 -3.86 13.87 14.47
C ILE A 691 -3.26 13.45 13.15
N VAL A 692 -2.29 12.54 13.20
CA VAL A 692 -1.56 12.04 12.03
C VAL A 692 -2.49 11.38 11.03
N GLY A 693 -3.45 10.61 11.54
CA GLY A 693 -4.43 9.90 10.73
C GLY A 693 -5.67 10.71 10.38
N ALA A 694 -5.74 11.99 10.77
CA ALA A 694 -6.92 12.82 10.55
C ALA A 694 -7.21 13.03 9.07
N LEU A 695 -8.46 12.75 8.69
CA LEU A 695 -9.01 13.11 7.39
C LEU A 695 -9.33 14.60 7.36
N THR A 696 -9.31 15.21 6.18
CA THR A 696 -10.02 16.47 5.99
C THR A 696 -11.53 16.25 6.14
N GLU A 697 -12.29 17.28 6.55
CA GLU A 697 -13.76 17.19 6.65
C GLU A 697 -14.40 16.71 5.34
N ALA A 698 -13.88 17.19 4.19
CA ALA A 698 -14.35 16.78 2.87
C ALA A 698 -14.04 15.30 2.56
N GLN A 699 -12.88 14.78 2.96
CA GLN A 699 -12.55 13.36 2.82
C GLN A 699 -13.43 12.50 3.71
N PHE A 700 -13.68 12.94 4.94
CA PHE A 700 -14.51 12.21 5.90
C PHE A 700 -15.94 12.00 5.38
N LEU A 701 -16.56 13.08 4.87
CA LEU A 701 -17.90 12.99 4.24
C LEU A 701 -17.90 12.15 2.96
N ALA A 702 -16.90 12.34 2.09
CA ALA A 702 -16.81 11.60 0.84
C ALA A 702 -16.67 10.08 1.07
N MET A 703 -15.89 9.65 2.07
CA MET A 703 -15.74 8.23 2.39
C MET A 703 -17.05 7.59 2.87
N LEU A 704 -17.85 8.30 3.66
CA LEU A 704 -19.19 7.85 4.06
C LEU A 704 -20.13 7.74 2.84
N GLU A 705 -20.14 8.75 1.98
CA GLU A 705 -20.96 8.75 0.76
C GLU A 705 -20.59 7.57 -0.16
N GLN A 706 -19.28 7.37 -0.41
CA GLN A 706 -18.76 6.28 -1.24
C GLN A 706 -19.08 4.89 -0.68
N ALA A 707 -19.10 4.73 0.66
CA ALA A 707 -19.50 3.51 1.34
C ALA A 707 -21.00 3.22 1.20
N GLY A 708 -21.81 4.26 0.99
CA GLY A 708 -23.23 4.16 0.71
C GLY A 708 -24.17 4.76 1.75
N PHE A 709 -23.67 5.68 2.56
CA PHE A 709 -24.51 6.42 3.49
C PHE A 709 -25.23 7.56 2.78
N TYR A 710 -26.50 7.75 3.11
CA TYR A 710 -27.33 8.88 2.66
C TYR A 710 -27.69 9.79 3.82
N GLY A 711 -28.15 11.00 3.51
CA GLY A 711 -28.62 11.93 4.54
C GLY A 711 -27.51 12.42 5.45
N LEU A 712 -26.30 12.56 4.90
CA LEU A 712 -25.12 12.96 5.66
C LEU A 712 -25.31 14.35 6.26
N SER A 713 -25.10 14.47 7.56
CA SER A 713 -25.22 15.75 8.26
C SER A 713 -24.11 15.93 9.30
N ILE A 714 -23.59 17.16 9.38
CA ILE A 714 -22.67 17.55 10.46
C ILE A 714 -23.52 18.03 11.64
N LEU A 715 -23.59 17.24 12.70
CA LEU A 715 -24.36 17.54 13.90
C LEU A 715 -23.63 18.53 14.82
N LYS A 716 -22.30 18.42 14.86
CA LYS A 716 -21.45 19.27 15.71
C LYS A 716 -20.09 19.47 15.06
N LYS A 717 -19.56 20.69 15.16
CA LYS A 717 -18.19 21.05 14.79
C LYS A 717 -17.62 21.97 15.86
N ALA A 718 -16.52 21.57 16.48
CA ALA A 718 -15.84 22.36 17.50
C ALA A 718 -14.35 22.46 17.17
N PHE A 719 -13.78 23.66 17.28
CA PHE A 719 -12.33 23.82 17.20
C PHE A 719 -11.68 23.03 18.33
N TRP A 720 -10.64 22.27 18.00
CA TRP A 720 -9.89 21.49 18.98
C TRP A 720 -8.53 22.13 19.26
N LYS A 721 -7.64 22.19 18.26
CA LYS A 721 -6.35 22.87 18.37
C LYS A 721 -5.73 23.19 17.02
N ALA A 722 -4.66 23.98 17.05
CA ALA A 722 -3.81 24.25 15.90
C ALA A 722 -2.42 23.63 16.13
N ILE A 723 -1.88 22.96 15.11
CA ILE A 723 -0.50 22.47 15.10
C ILE A 723 0.18 23.03 13.88
N GLU A 724 1.23 23.83 14.09
CA GLU A 724 2.05 24.37 12.99
C GLU A 724 1.24 25.05 11.87
N GLY A 725 0.14 25.71 12.24
CA GLY A 725 -0.75 26.41 11.30
C GLY A 725 -1.88 25.56 10.70
N TYR A 726 -1.90 24.25 10.93
CA TYR A 726 -3.00 23.35 10.56
C TYR A 726 -4.07 23.35 11.64
N MET A 727 -5.33 23.52 11.24
CA MET A 727 -6.46 23.66 12.17
C MET A 727 -7.22 22.34 12.27
N PHE A 728 -7.37 21.84 13.49
CA PHE A 728 -8.07 20.60 13.78
C PHE A 728 -9.40 20.87 14.49
N TYR A 729 -10.42 20.12 14.09
CA TYR A 729 -11.78 20.24 14.58
C TYR A 729 -12.29 18.86 15.02
N ALA A 730 -12.99 18.81 16.14
CA ALA A 730 -13.82 17.65 16.48
C ALA A 730 -15.16 17.78 15.74
N VAL A 731 -15.47 16.82 14.89
CA VAL A 731 -16.67 16.82 14.04
C VAL A 731 -17.49 15.55 14.31
N THR A 732 -18.79 15.74 14.57
CA THR A 732 -19.77 14.67 14.68
C THR A 732 -20.64 14.63 13.42
N VAL A 733 -20.60 13.51 12.70
CA VAL A 733 -21.37 13.28 11.48
C VAL A 733 -22.39 12.17 11.71
N GLU A 734 -23.59 12.36 11.18
CA GLU A 734 -24.64 11.34 11.09
C GLU A 734 -24.85 10.93 9.63
N GLY A 735 -25.13 9.65 9.39
CA GLY A 735 -25.52 9.12 8.10
C GLY A 735 -26.40 7.87 8.24
N PHE A 736 -27.20 7.59 7.22
CA PHE A 736 -28.16 6.48 7.23
C PHE A 736 -27.82 5.45 6.16
N LYS A 737 -28.11 4.17 6.42
CA LYS A 737 -27.91 3.09 5.44
C LYS A 737 -29.14 2.92 4.57
N PHE A 738 -28.96 2.87 3.25
CA PHE A 738 -29.94 2.34 2.31
C PHE A 738 -29.33 1.22 1.46
N GLU A 739 -29.99 0.07 1.37
CA GLU A 739 -29.59 -1.04 0.49
C GLU A 739 -30.59 -1.16 -0.67
N LYS A 740 -30.11 -0.92 -1.91
CA LYS A 740 -30.95 -0.98 -3.11
C LYS A 740 -31.51 -2.39 -3.34
N THR A 741 -32.75 -2.45 -3.81
CA THR A 741 -33.41 -3.71 -4.13
C THR A 741 -33.22 -4.05 -5.61
N GLN A 742 -33.05 -5.32 -5.95
CA GLN A 742 -32.89 -5.76 -7.36
C GLN A 742 -34.13 -5.49 -8.24
N GLY A 743 -35.25 -5.03 -7.65
CA GLY A 743 -36.52 -4.76 -8.33
C GLY A 743 -36.96 -3.30 -8.36
N CYS A 744 -36.05 -2.31 -8.16
CA CYS A 744 -36.43 -0.89 -8.27
C CYS A 744 -37.11 -0.61 -9.61
N ALA A 745 -38.34 -0.12 -9.54
CA ALA A 745 -39.18 0.13 -10.70
C ALA A 745 -39.98 1.43 -10.54
N TYR A 746 -40.27 2.08 -11.67
CA TYR A 746 -41.16 3.23 -11.73
C TYR A 746 -42.61 2.75 -11.81
N LEU A 747 -43.20 2.46 -10.65
CA LEU A 747 -44.58 1.98 -10.53
C LEU A 747 -45.63 3.10 -10.46
N GLY A 748 -45.23 4.36 -10.68
CA GLY A 748 -46.10 5.53 -10.60
C GLY A 748 -46.09 6.25 -9.24
N HIS A 749 -45.09 5.98 -8.38
CA HIS A 749 -44.87 6.76 -7.16
C HIS A 749 -44.47 8.19 -7.53
N THR A 750 -44.94 9.17 -6.75
CA THR A 750 -44.47 10.55 -6.87
C THR A 750 -44.00 11.09 -5.53
N ALA A 751 -42.96 11.90 -5.53
CA ALA A 751 -42.45 12.59 -4.35
C ALA A 751 -42.59 14.11 -4.55
N ILE A 752 -43.16 14.78 -3.53
CA ILE A 752 -43.32 16.24 -3.51
C ILE A 752 -42.45 16.78 -2.37
N TYR A 753 -41.42 17.56 -2.71
CA TYR A 753 -40.57 18.22 -1.72
C TYR A 753 -41.28 19.43 -1.11
N ARG A 754 -41.34 19.49 0.23
CA ARG A 754 -42.09 20.53 0.97
C ARG A 754 -41.31 21.81 1.20
N GLY A 755 -39.97 21.76 1.18
CA GLY A 755 -39.10 22.90 1.50
C GLY A 755 -38.22 22.66 2.73
N PRO A 756 -37.48 23.68 3.21
CA PRO A 756 -37.69 25.12 2.95
C PRO A 756 -37.06 25.65 1.65
N PHE A 757 -36.05 24.97 1.09
CA PHE A 757 -35.32 25.42 -0.09
C PHE A 757 -36.19 25.44 -1.36
N LYS A 758 -35.76 26.20 -2.39
CA LYS A 758 -36.48 26.29 -3.67
C LYS A 758 -36.45 24.98 -4.46
N ALA A 759 -35.34 24.27 -4.38
CA ALA A 759 -35.17 22.91 -4.85
C ALA A 759 -34.06 22.25 -4.02
N VAL A 760 -34.04 20.92 -4.00
CA VAL A 760 -32.94 20.13 -3.42
C VAL A 760 -32.50 19.08 -4.43
N LEU A 761 -31.21 18.72 -4.39
CA LEU A 761 -30.72 17.50 -4.99
C LEU A 761 -30.47 16.48 -3.88
N ASP A 762 -30.85 15.23 -4.11
CA ASP A 762 -30.38 14.11 -3.30
C ASP A 762 -29.00 13.63 -3.77
N GLU A 763 -28.44 12.67 -3.05
CA GLU A 763 -27.10 12.08 -3.28
C GLU A 763 -27.04 11.26 -4.58
N GLU A 764 -28.18 10.92 -5.17
CA GLU A 764 -28.28 10.26 -6.49
C GLU A 764 -28.50 11.28 -7.62
N GLY A 765 -28.59 12.56 -7.28
CA GLY A 765 -28.74 13.69 -8.20
C GLY A 765 -30.15 13.92 -8.73
N HIS A 766 -31.17 13.35 -8.09
CA HIS A 766 -32.56 13.67 -8.38
C HIS A 766 -32.87 15.10 -7.93
N LEU A 767 -33.35 15.93 -8.86
CA LEU A 767 -33.76 17.31 -8.56
C LEU A 767 -35.22 17.34 -8.10
N PHE A 768 -35.46 17.84 -6.89
CA PHE A 768 -36.80 18.03 -6.33
C PHE A 768 -37.10 19.52 -6.11
N PRO A 769 -37.80 20.18 -7.06
CA PRO A 769 -38.32 21.52 -6.84
C PRO A 769 -39.40 21.50 -5.74
N ARG A 770 -39.46 22.57 -4.95
CA ARG A 770 -40.47 22.71 -3.91
C ARG A 770 -41.86 22.73 -4.52
N ASP A 771 -42.77 21.94 -3.95
CA ASP A 771 -44.20 21.85 -4.32
C ASP A 771 -44.44 21.35 -5.76
N VAL A 772 -43.49 20.60 -6.32
CA VAL A 772 -43.64 19.93 -7.62
C VAL A 772 -43.62 18.42 -7.40
N ALA A 773 -44.59 17.72 -7.99
CA ALA A 773 -44.65 16.26 -7.97
C ALA A 773 -43.66 15.67 -8.98
N ILE A 774 -42.66 14.94 -8.47
CA ILE A 774 -41.63 14.28 -9.27
C ILE A 774 -41.85 12.77 -9.24
N SER A 775 -41.85 12.13 -10.41
CA SER A 775 -41.93 10.66 -10.52
C SER A 775 -40.65 10.02 -9.98
N VAL A 776 -40.78 9.01 -9.12
CA VAL A 776 -39.65 8.34 -8.47
C VAL A 776 -39.81 6.81 -8.52
N CYS A 777 -38.69 6.07 -8.48
CA CYS A 777 -38.76 4.60 -8.37
C CYS A 777 -39.11 4.18 -6.93
N THR A 778 -39.47 2.91 -6.75
CA THR A 778 -39.78 2.30 -5.44
C THR A 778 -38.67 2.51 -4.40
N ASP A 779 -37.40 2.39 -4.78
CA ASP A 779 -36.27 2.57 -3.85
C ASP A 779 -36.14 4.03 -3.40
N THR A 780 -36.25 4.99 -4.32
CA THR A 780 -36.24 6.42 -3.99
C THR A 780 -37.44 6.80 -3.12
N ALA A 781 -38.64 6.29 -3.44
CA ALA A 781 -39.84 6.49 -2.64
C ALA A 781 -39.66 5.96 -1.21
N ALA A 782 -39.07 4.76 -1.06
CA ALA A 782 -38.71 4.20 0.24
C ALA A 782 -37.70 5.10 0.96
N LYS A 783 -36.56 5.42 0.33
CA LYS A 783 -35.52 6.29 0.91
C LYS A 783 -36.09 7.61 1.45
N LEU A 784 -36.94 8.28 0.67
CA LEU A 784 -37.57 9.56 1.05
C LEU A 784 -38.62 9.43 2.17
N SER A 785 -39.14 8.23 2.42
CA SER A 785 -40.13 7.96 3.46
C SER A 785 -39.52 7.68 4.84
N TYR A 786 -38.20 7.47 4.93
CA TYR A 786 -37.49 7.21 6.18
C TYR A 786 -36.58 8.39 6.59
N PRO A 787 -36.14 8.45 7.85
CA PRO A 787 -35.14 9.43 8.29
C PRO A 787 -33.89 9.43 7.40
N PRO A 788 -33.27 10.60 7.19
CA PRO A 788 -33.64 11.90 7.74
C PRO A 788 -34.63 12.68 6.85
N TYR A 789 -35.08 12.10 5.73
CA TYR A 789 -35.97 12.79 4.78
C TYR A 789 -37.45 12.71 5.16
N ALA A 790 -37.81 11.77 6.03
CA ALA A 790 -39.16 11.65 6.57
C ALA A 790 -39.69 13.01 7.06
N GLY A 791 -40.83 13.44 6.50
CA GLY A 791 -41.45 14.73 6.81
C GLY A 791 -41.05 15.88 5.90
N LEU A 792 -39.91 15.80 5.18
CA LEU A 792 -39.51 16.76 4.15
C LEU A 792 -40.21 16.52 2.80
N PHE A 793 -40.63 15.28 2.55
CA PHE A 793 -41.31 14.87 1.33
C PHE A 793 -42.71 14.34 1.64
N THR A 794 -43.65 14.59 0.72
CA THR A 794 -44.88 13.82 0.62
C THR A 794 -44.69 12.78 -0.49
N VAL A 795 -44.62 11.51 -0.12
CA VAL A 795 -44.59 10.39 -1.09
C VAL A 795 -46.03 9.93 -1.33
N VAL A 796 -46.44 9.89 -2.60
CA VAL A 796 -47.76 9.47 -3.04
C VAL A 796 -47.63 8.13 -3.77
N GLU A 797 -48.32 7.12 -3.23
CA GLU A 797 -48.41 5.78 -3.80
C GLU A 797 -49.23 5.77 -5.10
N PRO A 798 -48.94 4.86 -6.05
CA PRO A 798 -49.71 4.74 -7.27
C PRO A 798 -51.17 4.34 -7.01
N ASN A 799 -52.10 4.90 -7.77
CA ASN A 799 -53.51 4.52 -7.73
C ASN A 799 -53.68 3.02 -8.03
N SER A 800 -54.59 2.36 -7.30
CA SER A 800 -54.83 0.92 -7.33
C SER A 800 -55.17 0.33 -8.71
N SER A 801 -55.52 1.16 -9.71
CA SER A 801 -55.75 0.75 -11.11
C SER A 801 -54.47 0.49 -11.93
N VAL A 802 -53.29 0.91 -11.44
CA VAL A 802 -52.00 0.70 -12.14
C VAL A 802 -51.33 -0.63 -11.72
N LYS A 803 -51.69 -1.18 -10.56
CA LYS A 803 -51.16 -2.47 -10.06
C LYS A 803 -51.44 -3.64 -11.02
N ASP A 804 -52.55 -3.58 -11.76
CA ASP A 804 -52.95 -4.65 -12.69
C ASP A 804 -52.31 -4.55 -14.08
N MET A 805 -51.79 -3.38 -14.50
CA MET A 805 -51.13 -3.22 -15.81
C MET A 805 -49.66 -3.63 -15.81
N ALA A 806 -48.95 -3.51 -14.68
CA ALA A 806 -47.52 -3.83 -14.60
C ALA A 806 -47.22 -5.35 -14.56
N LEU A 807 -48.17 -6.18 -14.13
CA LEU A 807 -48.04 -7.64 -14.12
C LEU A 807 -48.23 -8.30 -15.50
N ALA A 808 -48.68 -7.55 -16.52
CA ALA A 808 -49.04 -8.09 -17.83
C ALA A 808 -48.02 -7.81 -18.95
N ALA A 809 -46.94 -7.05 -18.70
CA ALA A 809 -46.00 -6.63 -19.73
C ALA A 809 -44.55 -7.06 -19.41
N CYS A 810 -44.27 -8.36 -19.56
CA CYS A 810 -42.92 -8.88 -19.76
C CYS A 810 -42.98 -10.06 -20.74
N PRO A 811 -42.65 -9.88 -22.04
CA PRO A 811 -42.24 -10.99 -22.87
C PRO A 811 -40.77 -11.27 -22.58
N SER A 812 -40.49 -12.47 -22.10
CA SER A 812 -39.16 -13.06 -22.02
C SER A 812 -38.49 -13.07 -23.40
N THR A 813 -37.46 -12.24 -23.61
CA THR A 813 -36.58 -12.35 -24.78
C THR A 813 -35.32 -13.13 -24.42
N ASN A 814 -35.41 -14.45 -24.58
CA ASN A 814 -34.23 -15.27 -24.89
C ASN A 814 -33.83 -14.97 -26.33
N VAL A 815 -32.70 -14.30 -26.53
CA VAL A 815 -32.04 -14.19 -27.84
C VAL A 815 -30.89 -15.18 -27.87
N THR A 816 -31.14 -16.35 -28.46
CA THR A 816 -30.11 -17.16 -29.11
C THR A 816 -30.36 -17.09 -30.61
N GLY A 817 -29.36 -16.63 -31.36
CA GLY A 817 -29.45 -16.43 -32.80
C GLY A 817 -29.52 -17.72 -33.62
N GLY A 818 -30.07 -17.58 -34.83
CA GLY A 818 -29.92 -18.53 -35.93
C GLY A 818 -31.18 -18.71 -36.76
N GLY A 819 -31.16 -18.25 -38.01
CA GLY A 819 -32.11 -18.71 -39.03
C GLY A 819 -32.74 -17.60 -39.87
N ALA A 820 -32.23 -17.43 -41.08
CA ALA A 820 -32.79 -16.61 -42.14
C ALA A 820 -34.22 -17.03 -42.51
N CYS A 821 -35.02 -16.07 -43.00
CA CYS A 821 -35.92 -16.23 -44.15
C CYS A 821 -36.68 -14.93 -44.42
N CYS A 822 -36.29 -14.20 -45.48
CA CYS A 822 -37.26 -13.44 -46.27
C CYS A 822 -38.17 -14.44 -47.02
N PRO A 823 -39.40 -14.03 -47.36
CA PRO A 823 -39.58 -13.62 -48.75
C PRO A 823 -40.42 -12.35 -48.94
N SER A 824 -40.05 -11.69 -50.02
CA SER A 824 -40.70 -10.63 -50.77
C SER A 824 -42.18 -10.88 -51.10
N SER A 825 -43.00 -9.81 -51.10
CA SER A 825 -43.41 -9.08 -52.32
C SER A 825 -44.84 -8.52 -52.24
N ASN A 826 -44.95 -7.31 -52.81
CA ASN A 826 -46.11 -6.70 -53.45
C ASN A 826 -47.25 -6.12 -52.60
N GLY A 827 -47.33 -4.78 -52.64
CA GLY A 827 -48.32 -4.16 -53.54
C GLY A 827 -49.19 -3.07 -52.94
N GLN A 828 -48.98 -1.84 -53.43
CA GLN A 828 -49.96 -0.73 -53.62
C GLN A 828 -50.58 -0.14 -52.33
N GLY A 829 -50.68 1.18 -52.11
CA GLY A 829 -50.66 2.33 -53.02
C GLY A 829 -51.84 3.25 -52.67
N CYS A 830 -51.60 4.56 -52.77
CA CYS A 830 -52.54 5.70 -52.77
C CYS A 830 -52.99 6.28 -51.41
N GLY A 831 -52.65 7.56 -51.22
CA GLY A 831 -53.19 8.46 -50.19
C GLY A 831 -52.19 9.53 -49.78
#